data_AF-A0A2S7KGR0-F1
#
_entry.id   AF-A0A2S7KGR0-F1
#
_cell.length_a   1.000
_cell.length_b   1.000
_cell.length_c   1.000
_cell.angle_alpha   90.00
_cell.angle_beta   90.00
_cell.angle_gamma   90.00
#
_symmetry.space_group_name_H-M   'P 1'
#
loop_
_entity.id
_entity.type
_entity.pdbx_description
1 polymer ?
#
loop_
_entity_poly.entity_id
_entity_poly.type
_entity_poly.pdbx_seq_one_letter_code
_entity_poly.pdbx_strand_id
1 'polypeptide(L)'
;MKKQAFDIPYIGYDFGKDFNWDFDVLFGQYGNTILGIRIKNNVEQYSADPDQYLNFHTVLNQVVSIIGEGRIVQKLDLFSKKKYSAEPSNQFLQQKYSEHFDGRLFKTIETILLFTDIIDDKLKKKNKPYNFSEKSYKELRDKCQKVFMLLKQNDCEPEFLFEKDFEYYISGVLSMQFSNVPTFDNIKSTNEYLQIGNRFVKNISYVDVENIDLPSEIEPFSVLGGNGAASETAVDNFTFINELEDYETIIYNQVITIPLQAQQQRELDKKKKKHEGAANNSPSNAIIAEEIQTLLHNIAIDGQLVVNAHFSILFSAETLEKMENIQSMIENKLFTKGIIVSKNAYNQLELFRAALPGNATELREYDLFMTTSEAALCFFFKESYPVNEESNFYLRFTDRQGVPLRVDPADLPMKTGRINNRNKFVLGPSGSGKSFLMNNIIEQYLTYNYDVVIVDTGDSYSGTCKYKGGRYIQYTEEKPITMNPFLMNKKEFNIEKIEFLTNLIFLIWQGADGVMSATQKSILDNVLMSYYHQYFNKGTEWYEHKSSEDLILYLGKYNIHEEDIFSEYENEMKEQNTYYDILGIAFDAKSEEIKEAGRKLLKFYHPDKNLNNPDYYSEKFYKVYEAYDTLNDEERRKIYNETQLILIKSNEIIKKPESVKDWNESFRKAIIKKIKQLEEKLEAKELSFNGFYEYCESFLPLYLNNKKHAINEREFNFRTFLFVLKDFYKGGRYGTTLNESADNTLFDEPFIVFEIDNVKDNPKLFPIVTLIIMDTFIQKMRLRKDRRKALIIEEAWKAIASKLMGGYILYLYKTVRKFWGEAVVVTQELDDIIGNAVVKDSIINNSDTFILLDQTKFKDNFDRIAALLSLNKVEQNKIFTINNLNNKFGRSRFKEFYLKRGSKGEVYGNEVSLEQYLTYTTEKPEKSAVEYYVQKYGNYDEALIKIVFDLKIFGDSLENLVTLVNLYQNPLDKKINSYYKMMKRKYKGQNVFKIISQELEDRNISFSELINQQEYENV
;
A
#
# COMPACT_ATOMS: atom_id res chain seq x y z
N MET A 1 17.92 -22.70 58.98
CA MET A 1 18.86 -22.83 57.84
C MET A 1 20.17 -22.12 58.20
N LYS A 2 21.32 -22.75 57.96
CA LYS A 2 22.62 -22.07 58.10
C LYS A 2 22.77 -21.12 56.90
N LYS A 3 23.15 -19.86 57.16
CA LYS A 3 23.52 -18.92 56.08
C LYS A 3 24.87 -19.35 55.52
N GLN A 4 24.96 -19.53 54.21
CA GLN A 4 26.19 -19.83 53.49
C GLN A 4 26.36 -18.77 52.39
N ALA A 5 27.62 -18.41 52.10
CA ALA A 5 27.90 -17.56 50.95
C ALA A 5 27.54 -18.31 49.67
N PHE A 6 26.91 -17.63 48.71
CA PHE A 6 26.63 -18.21 47.40
C PHE A 6 27.95 -18.30 46.63
N ASP A 7 28.37 -19.52 46.32
CA ASP A 7 29.61 -19.76 45.58
C ASP A 7 29.37 -19.61 44.08
N ILE A 8 29.96 -18.59 43.46
CA ILE A 8 29.77 -18.30 42.03
C ILE A 8 30.61 -19.30 41.22
N PRO A 9 30.02 -20.00 40.23
CA PRO A 9 30.70 -21.10 39.54
C PRO A 9 31.72 -20.65 38.47
N TYR A 10 32.43 -19.55 38.71
CA TYR A 10 33.38 -18.94 37.75
C TYR A 10 34.67 -18.51 38.44
N ILE A 11 35.81 -18.61 37.74
CA ILE A 11 37.13 -18.25 38.27
C ILE A 11 37.79 -17.03 37.61
N GLY A 12 37.34 -16.60 36.43
CA GLY A 12 37.90 -15.44 35.74
C GLY A 12 37.68 -15.44 34.23
N TYR A 13 38.38 -14.54 33.53
CA TYR A 13 38.29 -14.33 32.08
C TYR A 13 39.67 -14.35 31.41
N ASP A 14 39.72 -14.81 30.16
CA ASP A 14 40.74 -14.41 29.20
C ASP A 14 40.17 -13.28 28.33
N PHE A 15 40.89 -12.16 28.25
CA PHE A 15 40.50 -11.02 27.42
C PHE A 15 40.99 -11.20 25.99
N GLY A 16 40.07 -11.19 25.02
CA GLY A 16 40.41 -11.36 23.61
C GLY A 16 41.43 -10.34 23.11
N LYS A 17 41.39 -9.12 23.64
CA LYS A 17 42.34 -8.05 23.32
C LYS A 17 43.80 -8.41 23.61
N ASP A 18 44.05 -9.22 24.63
CA ASP A 18 45.41 -9.61 25.03
C ASP A 18 45.98 -10.68 24.09
N PHE A 19 45.11 -11.39 23.37
CA PHE A 19 45.46 -12.50 22.48
C PHE A 19 45.10 -12.25 21.00
N ASN A 20 44.65 -11.03 20.66
CA ASN A 20 44.18 -10.63 19.34
C ASN A 20 43.01 -11.49 18.81
N TRP A 21 42.04 -11.74 19.69
CA TRP A 21 40.75 -12.38 19.38
C TRP A 21 39.62 -11.34 19.44
N ASP A 22 38.54 -11.61 18.71
CA ASP A 22 37.35 -10.74 18.66
C ASP A 22 36.30 -11.07 19.73
N PHE A 23 36.69 -11.79 20.79
CA PHE A 23 35.81 -12.26 21.86
C PHE A 23 36.58 -12.55 23.15
N ASP A 24 35.89 -12.48 24.29
CA ASP A 24 36.43 -12.90 25.59
C ASP A 24 36.00 -14.33 25.93
N VAL A 25 36.74 -14.99 26.83
CA VAL A 25 36.44 -16.36 27.27
C VAL A 25 36.27 -16.36 28.79
N LEU A 26 35.13 -16.88 29.27
CA LEU A 26 34.86 -17.07 30.69
C LEU A 26 35.35 -18.45 31.15
N PHE A 27 35.90 -18.54 32.35
CA PHE A 27 36.31 -19.82 32.94
C PHE A 27 35.36 -20.24 34.06
N GLY A 28 34.82 -21.45 33.94
CA GLY A 28 34.03 -22.10 34.98
C GLY A 28 34.88 -22.52 36.19
N GLN A 29 34.23 -22.84 37.30
CA GLN A 29 34.86 -23.22 38.58
C GLN A 29 35.87 -24.37 38.48
N TYR A 30 35.73 -25.21 37.47
CA TYR A 30 36.60 -26.35 37.24
C TYR A 30 37.76 -26.03 36.29
N GLY A 31 37.79 -24.84 35.66
CA GLY A 31 38.78 -24.45 34.64
C GLY A 31 38.36 -24.76 33.20
N ASN A 32 37.10 -25.13 32.98
CA ASN A 32 36.52 -25.29 31.65
C ASN A 32 36.27 -23.93 31.00
N THR A 33 36.51 -23.85 29.69
CA THR A 33 36.35 -22.61 28.90
C THR A 33 34.92 -22.45 28.42
N ILE A 34 34.37 -21.24 28.52
CA ILE A 34 33.02 -20.87 28.12
C ILE A 34 33.12 -19.75 27.09
N LEU A 35 32.59 -19.99 25.89
CA LEU A 35 32.41 -18.97 24.86
C LEU A 35 30.93 -18.71 24.62
N GLY A 36 30.58 -17.45 24.41
CA GLY A 36 29.20 -17.01 24.19
C GLY A 36 29.02 -16.28 22.87
N ILE A 37 27.89 -16.55 22.20
CA ILE A 37 27.41 -15.82 21.03
C ILE A 37 25.95 -15.43 21.28
N ARG A 38 25.67 -14.12 21.29
CA ARG A 38 24.31 -13.59 21.23
C ARG A 38 23.78 -13.74 19.80
N ILE A 39 22.53 -14.14 19.67
CA ILE A 39 21.85 -14.29 18.38
C ILE A 39 20.43 -13.74 18.45
N LYS A 40 19.87 -13.46 17.28
CA LYS A 40 18.44 -13.32 17.07
C LYS A 40 17.90 -14.64 16.51
N ASN A 41 16.83 -15.14 17.11
CA ASN A 41 16.11 -16.28 16.54
C ASN A 41 15.52 -15.90 15.17
N ASN A 42 15.66 -16.78 14.18
CA ASN A 42 15.37 -16.44 12.78
C ASN A 42 13.88 -16.43 12.41
N VAL A 43 13.03 -17.11 13.17
CA VAL A 43 11.62 -17.26 12.80
C VAL A 43 10.82 -16.16 13.47
N GLU A 44 10.18 -15.28 12.70
CA GLU A 44 9.29 -14.29 13.29
C GLU A 44 8.03 -14.98 13.83
N GLN A 45 7.57 -14.58 15.01
CA GLN A 45 6.37 -15.13 15.63
C GLN A 45 5.16 -15.01 14.69
N TYR A 46 4.41 -16.10 14.53
CA TYR A 46 3.28 -16.20 13.60
C TYR A 46 3.65 -15.99 12.12
N SER A 47 4.89 -16.32 11.72
CA SER A 47 5.30 -16.40 10.31
C SER A 47 4.44 -17.34 9.49
N ALA A 48 3.74 -18.29 10.12
CA ALA A 48 2.90 -19.31 9.48
C ALA A 48 3.65 -20.13 8.40
N ASP A 49 4.99 -20.12 8.45
CA ASP A 49 5.88 -20.65 7.43
C ASP A 49 6.68 -21.83 7.99
N PRO A 50 6.24 -23.08 7.75
CA PRO A 50 6.95 -24.29 8.17
C PRO A 50 8.42 -24.31 7.76
N ASP A 51 8.73 -23.81 6.56
CA ASP A 51 10.07 -23.89 5.98
C ASP A 51 11.07 -23.05 6.79
N GLN A 52 10.63 -21.95 7.40
CA GLN A 52 11.49 -21.15 8.29
C GLN A 52 11.90 -21.92 9.55
N TYR A 53 10.98 -22.69 10.15
CA TYR A 53 11.30 -23.54 11.30
C TYR A 53 12.25 -24.67 10.92
N LEU A 54 12.03 -25.32 9.77
CA LEU A 54 12.90 -26.39 9.25
C LEU A 54 14.30 -25.86 8.89
N ASN A 55 14.39 -24.70 8.26
CA ASN A 55 15.66 -24.06 7.93
C ASN A 55 16.44 -23.70 9.19
N PHE A 56 15.80 -23.06 10.18
CA PHE A 56 16.49 -22.71 11.42
C PHE A 56 16.86 -23.95 12.25
N HIS A 57 16.03 -24.98 12.25
CA HIS A 57 16.37 -26.28 12.83
C HIS A 57 17.64 -26.88 12.19
N THR A 58 17.75 -26.81 10.86
CA THR A 58 18.94 -27.27 10.13
C THR A 58 20.19 -26.47 10.52
N VAL A 59 20.08 -25.15 10.64
CA VAL A 59 21.18 -24.28 11.09
C VAL A 59 21.63 -24.69 12.50
N LEU A 60 20.69 -24.89 13.43
CA LEU A 60 21.03 -25.33 14.80
C LEU A 60 21.67 -26.72 14.82
N ASN A 61 21.24 -27.65 13.96
CA ASN A 61 21.88 -28.97 13.83
C ASN A 61 23.32 -28.84 13.33
N GLN A 62 23.56 -27.97 12.34
CA GLN A 62 24.92 -27.65 11.88
C GLN A 62 25.78 -27.02 12.98
N VAL A 63 25.21 -26.18 13.86
CA VAL A 63 25.92 -25.65 15.04
C VAL A 63 26.38 -26.80 15.95
N VAL A 64 25.49 -27.73 16.30
CA VAL A 64 25.81 -28.91 17.12
C VAL A 64 26.89 -29.75 16.45
N SER A 65 26.80 -29.98 15.13
CA SER A 65 27.81 -30.74 14.37
C SER A 65 29.18 -30.07 14.33
N ILE A 66 29.24 -28.73 14.15
CA ILE A 66 30.52 -27.99 14.10
C ILE A 66 31.23 -28.05 15.45
N ILE A 67 30.49 -27.90 16.56
CA ILE A 67 31.04 -27.97 17.91
C ILE A 67 31.56 -29.39 18.20
N GLY A 68 30.77 -30.41 17.89
CA GLY A 68 31.17 -31.82 17.95
C GLY A 68 31.35 -32.37 19.37
N GLU A 69 31.89 -33.58 19.46
CA GLU A 69 31.97 -34.36 20.70
C GLU A 69 32.88 -33.74 21.80
N GLY A 70 32.59 -34.10 23.06
CA GLY A 70 33.30 -33.63 24.24
C GLY A 70 32.82 -32.26 24.76
N ARG A 71 31.73 -31.72 24.19
CA ARG A 71 31.26 -30.35 24.44
C ARG A 71 29.80 -30.29 24.83
N ILE A 72 29.42 -29.16 25.43
CA ILE A 72 28.04 -28.81 25.76
C ILE A 72 27.68 -27.57 24.95
N VAL A 73 26.50 -27.61 24.34
CA VAL A 73 25.82 -26.48 23.72
C VAL A 73 24.66 -26.10 24.65
N GLN A 74 24.70 -24.90 25.21
CA GLN A 74 23.63 -24.35 26.04
C GLN A 74 23.02 -23.15 25.32
N LYS A 75 21.70 -23.19 25.09
CA LYS A 75 20.92 -22.07 24.57
C LYS A 75 20.04 -21.52 25.69
N LEU A 76 20.12 -20.21 25.92
CA LEU A 76 19.24 -19.51 26.85
C LEU A 76 18.38 -18.53 26.04
N ASP A 77 17.06 -18.70 26.08
CA ASP A 77 16.11 -17.69 25.63
C ASP A 77 15.55 -16.94 26.83
N LEU A 78 15.81 -15.63 26.87
CA LEU A 78 15.48 -14.74 27.97
C LEU A 78 14.24 -13.94 27.60
N PHE A 79 13.13 -14.20 28.29
CA PHE A 79 11.91 -13.42 28.15
C PHE A 79 11.84 -12.40 29.28
N SER A 80 11.87 -11.13 28.90
CA SER A 80 11.76 -10.01 29.85
C SER A 80 10.74 -8.99 29.38
N LYS A 81 10.16 -8.25 30.32
CA LYS A 81 9.20 -7.19 30.03
C LYS A 81 9.87 -5.83 30.07
N LYS A 82 9.70 -5.05 29.00
CA LYS A 82 10.19 -3.67 28.90
C LYS A 82 9.00 -2.71 28.78
N LYS A 83 9.21 -1.44 29.14
CA LYS A 83 8.23 -0.36 28.91
C LYS A 83 8.56 0.36 27.63
N TYR A 84 7.58 0.52 26.75
CA TYR A 84 7.71 1.31 25.54
C TYR A 84 7.87 2.78 25.91
N SER A 85 8.84 3.44 25.29
CA SER A 85 9.03 4.89 25.42
C SER A 85 8.60 5.54 24.12
N ALA A 86 7.61 6.41 24.21
CA ALA A 86 7.03 7.00 23.02
C ALA A 86 7.89 8.14 22.46
N GLU A 87 7.90 8.26 21.13
CA GLU A 87 8.62 9.32 20.44
C GLU A 87 7.78 10.59 20.38
N PRO A 88 8.31 11.75 20.81
CA PRO A 88 7.56 13.00 20.76
C PRO A 88 7.30 13.43 19.31
N SER A 89 6.16 14.08 19.09
CA SER A 89 5.76 14.62 17.78
C SER A 89 5.22 16.04 17.91
N ASN A 90 5.50 16.87 16.91
CA ASN A 90 4.96 18.24 16.82
C ASN A 90 3.53 18.28 16.26
N GLN A 91 3.06 17.19 15.65
CA GLN A 91 1.70 17.07 15.12
C GLN A 91 0.77 16.52 16.22
N PHE A 92 -0.35 17.19 16.49
CA PHE A 92 -1.25 16.88 17.60
C PHE A 92 -1.71 15.42 17.63
N LEU A 93 -2.32 14.90 16.56
CA LEU A 93 -2.79 13.50 16.53
C LEU A 93 -1.65 12.48 16.67
N GLN A 94 -0.49 12.77 16.07
CA GLN A 94 0.69 11.91 16.17
C GLN A 94 1.31 11.93 17.58
N GLN A 95 1.19 13.06 18.30
CA GLN A 95 1.56 13.18 19.70
C GLN A 95 0.58 12.41 20.60
N LYS A 96 -0.73 12.47 20.32
CA LYS A 96 -1.74 11.67 21.01
C LYS A 96 -1.60 10.17 20.77
N TYR A 97 -1.20 9.77 19.57
CA TYR A 97 -0.77 8.40 19.30
C TYR A 97 0.40 8.03 20.21
N SER A 98 1.47 8.83 20.26
CA SER A 98 2.62 8.56 21.12
C SER A 98 2.23 8.46 22.60
N GLU A 99 1.42 9.38 23.13
CA GLU A 99 0.91 9.35 24.51
C GLU A 99 0.07 8.09 24.82
N HIS A 100 -0.68 7.56 23.83
CA HIS A 100 -1.49 6.35 24.00
C HIS A 100 -0.67 5.08 24.22
N PHE A 101 0.53 5.01 23.65
CA PHE A 101 1.42 3.86 23.78
C PHE A 101 2.52 4.05 24.85
N ASP A 102 2.74 5.26 25.34
CA ASP A 102 3.81 5.53 26.32
C ASP A 102 3.63 4.71 27.60
N GLY A 103 4.72 4.10 28.06
CA GLY A 103 4.73 3.22 29.23
C GLY A 103 4.11 1.84 29.03
N ARG A 104 3.63 1.49 27.82
CA ARG A 104 3.07 0.17 27.52
C ARG A 104 4.09 -0.93 27.77
N LEU A 105 3.69 -1.95 28.51
CA LEU A 105 4.53 -3.13 28.75
C LEU A 105 4.53 -4.03 27.52
N PHE A 106 5.69 -4.53 27.14
CA PHE A 106 5.85 -5.49 26.05
C PHE A 106 6.95 -6.50 26.35
N LYS A 107 6.88 -7.66 25.70
CA LYS A 107 7.80 -8.77 25.90
C LYS A 107 8.96 -8.64 24.92
N THR A 108 10.14 -9.04 25.38
CA THR A 108 11.36 -9.11 24.56
C THR A 108 11.99 -10.47 24.73
N ILE A 109 12.66 -10.94 23.68
CA ILE A 109 13.36 -12.22 23.63
C ILE A 109 14.81 -11.91 23.30
N GLU A 110 15.72 -12.27 24.20
CA GLU A 110 17.16 -12.23 23.95
C GLU A 110 17.70 -13.66 24.01
N THR A 111 18.46 -14.06 22.99
CA THR A 111 18.94 -15.43 22.87
C THR A 111 20.46 -15.46 22.90
N ILE A 112 21.03 -16.33 23.74
CA ILE A 112 22.47 -16.58 23.77
C ILE A 112 22.79 -18.07 23.62
N LEU A 113 23.82 -18.36 22.84
CA LEU A 113 24.42 -19.67 22.67
C LEU A 113 25.75 -19.71 23.41
N LEU A 114 25.93 -20.72 24.24
CA LEU A 114 27.09 -20.90 25.11
C LEU A 114 27.71 -22.27 24.83
N PHE A 115 29.03 -22.29 24.69
CA PHE A 115 29.80 -23.49 24.36
C PHE A 115 30.83 -23.75 25.45
N THR A 116 30.81 -24.95 26.02
CA THR A 116 31.71 -25.33 27.12
C THR A 116 32.15 -26.79 27.03
N ASP A 117 33.20 -27.16 27.77
CA ASP A 117 33.69 -28.54 27.88
C ASP A 117 32.80 -29.41 28.78
N ILE A 118 32.66 -30.69 28.41
CA ILE A 118 32.09 -31.70 29.31
C ILE A 118 33.10 -31.99 30.44
N ILE A 119 32.59 -32.06 31.68
CA ILE A 119 33.38 -32.39 32.86
C ILE A 119 32.93 -33.72 33.44
N ASP A 120 33.86 -34.66 33.59
CA ASP A 120 33.59 -35.98 34.20
C ASP A 120 33.10 -35.83 35.64
N ASP A 121 31.98 -36.49 35.98
CA ASP A 121 31.41 -36.51 37.33
C ASP A 121 32.38 -37.02 38.41
N LYS A 122 33.35 -37.86 38.06
CA LYS A 122 34.43 -38.29 38.97
C LYS A 122 35.38 -37.15 39.33
N LEU A 123 35.59 -36.20 38.42
CA LEU A 123 36.38 -34.99 38.67
C LEU A 123 35.60 -34.02 39.56
N LYS A 124 34.30 -33.85 39.30
CA LYS A 124 33.39 -33.06 40.16
C LYS A 124 33.38 -33.56 41.60
N LYS A 125 33.28 -34.88 41.82
CA LYS A 125 33.29 -35.49 43.17
C LYS A 125 34.62 -35.36 43.93
N LYS A 126 35.73 -35.11 43.23
CA LYS A 126 37.08 -35.01 43.84
C LYS A 126 37.62 -33.58 43.90
N ASN A 127 36.84 -32.57 43.48
CA ASN A 127 37.30 -31.18 43.28
C ASN A 127 38.65 -31.12 42.54
N LYS A 128 38.85 -31.98 41.55
CA LYS A 128 40.08 -31.96 40.75
C LYS A 128 39.92 -30.93 39.62
N PRO A 129 40.95 -30.12 39.35
CA PRO A 129 40.91 -29.18 38.24
C PRO A 129 40.75 -29.92 36.91
N TYR A 130 40.03 -29.30 35.98
CA TYR A 130 39.96 -29.70 34.58
C TYR A 130 41.38 -29.79 34.00
N ASN A 131 41.66 -30.85 33.26
CA ASN A 131 42.94 -30.99 32.57
C ASN A 131 42.94 -30.08 31.33
N PHE A 132 43.33 -28.83 31.54
CA PHE A 132 43.46 -27.85 30.45
C PHE A 132 44.37 -28.38 29.34
N SER A 133 43.91 -28.22 28.10
CA SER A 133 44.64 -28.60 26.89
C SER A 133 44.59 -27.44 25.92
N GLU A 134 45.75 -26.84 25.62
CA GLU A 134 45.85 -25.73 24.68
C GLU A 134 45.31 -26.11 23.29
N LYS A 135 45.49 -27.38 22.90
CA LYS A 135 44.92 -27.91 21.66
C LYS A 135 43.39 -27.88 21.69
N SER A 136 42.79 -28.38 22.78
CA SER A 136 41.33 -28.41 22.96
C SER A 136 40.75 -27.00 23.03
N TYR A 137 41.44 -26.09 23.72
CA TYR A 137 41.02 -24.70 23.86
C TYR A 137 41.03 -23.97 22.52
N LYS A 138 42.13 -24.09 21.74
CA LYS A 138 42.21 -23.57 20.38
C LYS A 138 41.13 -24.15 19.47
N GLU A 139 40.90 -25.46 19.55
CA GLU A 139 39.89 -26.13 18.75
C GLU A 139 38.47 -25.58 19.00
N LEU A 140 38.11 -25.32 20.27
CA LEU A 140 36.83 -24.69 20.61
C LEU A 140 36.71 -23.30 19.99
N ARG A 141 37.74 -22.46 20.13
CA ARG A 141 37.76 -21.10 19.54
C ARG A 141 37.57 -21.14 18.02
N ASP A 142 38.33 -21.98 17.33
CA ASP A 142 38.24 -22.13 15.87
C ASP A 142 36.85 -22.63 15.43
N LYS A 143 36.22 -23.53 16.21
CA LYS A 143 34.85 -24.01 15.97
C LYS A 143 33.80 -22.91 16.24
N CYS A 144 33.93 -22.14 17.30
CA CYS A 144 33.03 -21.02 17.60
C CYS A 144 33.09 -19.94 16.51
N GLN A 145 34.26 -19.66 15.93
CA GLN A 145 34.36 -18.76 14.77
C GLN A 145 33.61 -19.30 13.54
N LYS A 146 33.67 -20.62 13.28
CA LYS A 146 32.87 -21.24 12.20
C LYS A 146 31.37 -21.14 12.47
N VAL A 147 30.95 -21.38 13.71
CA VAL A 147 29.55 -21.19 14.14
C VAL A 147 29.11 -19.74 13.94
N PHE A 148 29.93 -18.77 14.34
CA PHE A 148 29.65 -17.34 14.13
C PHE A 148 29.44 -17.02 12.64
N MET A 149 30.30 -17.53 11.76
CA MET A 149 30.15 -17.34 10.31
C MET A 149 28.89 -18.00 9.75
N LEU A 150 28.55 -19.20 10.23
CA LEU A 150 27.32 -19.91 9.85
C LEU A 150 26.07 -19.10 10.24
N LEU A 151 26.01 -18.64 11.49
CA LEU A 151 24.90 -17.84 12.01
C LEU A 151 24.77 -16.51 11.23
N LYS A 152 25.89 -15.89 10.87
CA LYS A 152 25.92 -14.66 10.09
C LYS A 152 25.40 -14.85 8.66
N GLN A 153 25.70 -15.99 8.04
CA GLN A 153 25.21 -16.34 6.70
C GLN A 153 23.71 -16.63 6.66
N ASN A 154 23.10 -16.95 7.81
CA ASN A 154 21.69 -17.27 7.94
C ASN A 154 20.90 -16.15 8.64
N ASP A 155 21.38 -14.91 8.62
CA ASP A 155 20.67 -13.73 9.17
C ASP A 155 20.31 -13.80 10.67
N CYS A 156 21.06 -14.57 11.48
CA CYS A 156 20.86 -14.65 12.94
C CYS A 156 21.46 -13.47 13.73
N GLU A 157 22.01 -12.46 13.04
CA GLU A 157 22.66 -11.27 13.64
C GLU A 157 23.63 -11.63 14.80
N PRO A 158 24.62 -12.53 14.61
CA PRO A 158 25.42 -13.03 15.72
C PRO A 158 26.43 -12.00 16.24
N GLU A 159 26.61 -11.96 17.55
CA GLU A 159 27.57 -11.10 18.24
C GLU A 159 28.29 -11.89 19.35
N PHE A 160 29.61 -11.81 19.41
CA PHE A 160 30.36 -12.43 20.50
C PHE A 160 30.13 -11.72 21.83
N LEU A 161 30.14 -12.48 22.92
CA LEU A 161 30.06 -11.92 24.26
C LEU A 161 31.44 -11.48 24.77
N PHE A 162 31.48 -10.34 25.45
CA PHE A 162 32.63 -9.83 26.20
C PHE A 162 32.37 -9.89 27.71
N GLU A 163 33.38 -9.58 28.54
CA GLU A 163 33.27 -9.57 30.01
C GLU A 163 31.97 -8.91 30.51
N LYS A 164 31.66 -7.70 30.01
CA LYS A 164 30.45 -6.95 30.41
C LYS A 164 29.16 -7.66 30.04
N ASP A 165 29.13 -8.37 28.91
CA ASP A 165 27.95 -9.12 28.48
C ASP A 165 27.77 -10.36 29.35
N PHE A 166 28.86 -11.09 29.64
CA PHE A 166 28.83 -12.20 30.60
C PHE A 166 28.36 -11.73 31.98
N GLU A 167 28.91 -10.65 32.51
CA GLU A 167 28.48 -10.06 33.78
C GLU A 167 27.01 -9.67 33.77
N TYR A 168 26.51 -9.08 32.67
CA TYR A 168 25.09 -8.77 32.51
C TYR A 168 24.21 -10.01 32.60
N TYR A 169 24.53 -11.06 31.84
CA TYR A 169 23.73 -12.29 31.83
C TYR A 169 23.83 -13.06 33.15
N ILE A 170 25.04 -13.19 33.73
CA ILE A 170 25.24 -13.85 35.03
C ILE A 170 24.47 -13.13 36.13
N SER A 171 24.61 -11.80 36.21
CA SER A 171 23.91 -10.99 37.22
C SER A 171 22.40 -11.02 37.02
N GLY A 172 21.94 -11.02 35.77
CA GLY A 172 20.53 -11.11 35.41
C GLY A 172 19.90 -12.43 35.85
N VAL A 173 20.56 -13.57 35.61
CA VAL A 173 20.11 -14.88 36.10
C VAL A 173 20.13 -14.95 37.63
N LEU A 174 21.22 -14.50 38.28
CA LEU A 174 21.35 -14.53 39.75
C LEU A 174 20.30 -13.68 40.47
N SER A 175 19.89 -12.56 39.88
CA SER A 175 18.85 -11.67 40.43
C SER A 175 17.44 -11.97 39.90
N MET A 176 17.32 -12.82 38.87
CA MET A 176 16.12 -13.00 38.06
C MET A 176 15.55 -11.67 37.51
N GLN A 177 16.45 -10.72 37.24
CA GLN A 177 16.12 -9.38 36.75
C GLN A 177 17.22 -8.88 35.78
N PHE A 178 16.89 -8.80 34.49
CA PHE A 178 17.81 -8.32 33.45
C PHE A 178 17.74 -6.79 33.33
N SER A 179 18.51 -6.09 34.15
CA SER A 179 18.62 -4.62 34.15
C SER A 179 20.08 -4.17 34.07
N ASN A 180 20.31 -2.92 33.66
CA ASN A 180 21.67 -2.34 33.60
C ASN A 180 22.35 -2.23 34.98
N VAL A 181 21.56 -2.26 36.07
CA VAL A 181 22.06 -2.18 37.44
C VAL A 181 21.40 -3.31 38.24
N PRO A 182 22.04 -4.49 38.34
CA PRO A 182 21.47 -5.62 39.04
C PRO A 182 21.46 -5.36 40.55
N THR A 183 20.38 -5.77 41.22
CA THR A 183 20.28 -5.76 42.68
C THR A 183 20.32 -7.20 43.17
N PHE A 184 21.38 -7.57 43.88
CA PHE A 184 21.53 -8.90 44.46
C PHE A 184 20.85 -8.99 45.82
N ASP A 185 20.16 -10.10 46.05
CA ASP A 185 19.48 -10.41 47.30
C ASP A 185 19.84 -11.82 47.78
N ASN A 186 19.52 -12.11 49.05
CA ASN A 186 19.71 -13.46 49.59
C ASN A 186 18.79 -14.47 48.88
N ILE A 187 19.35 -15.62 48.52
CA ILE A 187 18.60 -16.76 47.97
C ILE A 187 18.24 -17.71 49.11
N LYS A 188 16.94 -17.90 49.33
CA LYS A 188 16.40 -18.94 50.21
C LYS A 188 15.95 -20.12 49.35
N SER A 189 16.65 -21.23 49.48
CA SER A 189 16.29 -22.48 48.80
C SER A 189 15.24 -23.25 49.59
N THR A 190 14.17 -23.65 48.93
CA THR A 190 13.21 -24.65 49.43
C THR A 190 13.21 -25.87 48.51
N ASN A 191 12.45 -26.89 48.87
CA ASN A 191 12.28 -28.09 48.03
C ASN A 191 11.40 -27.84 46.80
N GLU A 192 10.61 -26.77 46.81
CA GLU A 192 9.61 -26.49 45.76
C GLU A 192 9.99 -25.29 44.92
N TYR A 193 10.57 -24.25 45.51
CA TYR A 193 10.95 -23.02 44.82
C TYR A 193 12.17 -22.34 45.50
N LEU A 194 12.75 -21.37 44.82
CA LEU A 194 13.73 -20.44 45.38
C LEU A 194 13.05 -19.10 45.67
N GLN A 195 13.47 -18.44 46.75
CA GLN A 195 13.05 -17.08 47.04
C GLN A 195 14.27 -16.16 46.99
N ILE A 196 14.27 -15.21 46.06
CA ILE A 196 15.35 -14.23 45.86
C ILE A 196 14.81 -12.86 46.28
N GLY A 197 15.18 -12.41 47.48
CA GLY A 197 14.57 -11.21 48.08
C GLY A 197 13.05 -11.38 48.21
N ASN A 198 12.30 -10.55 47.49
CA ASN A 198 10.83 -10.60 47.45
C ASN A 198 10.26 -11.48 46.32
N ARG A 199 11.09 -12.05 45.46
CA ARG A 199 10.67 -12.80 44.27
C ARG A 199 10.61 -14.28 44.54
N PHE A 200 9.59 -14.93 44.01
CA PHE A 200 9.45 -16.38 43.98
C PHE A 200 9.93 -16.89 42.63
N VAL A 201 10.87 -17.83 42.64
CA VAL A 201 11.57 -18.33 41.47
C VAL A 201 11.39 -19.83 41.41
N LYS A 202 10.90 -20.35 40.29
CA LYS A 202 10.59 -21.76 40.09
C LYS A 202 11.28 -22.28 38.85
N ASN A 203 11.91 -23.44 38.96
CA ASN A 203 12.44 -24.19 37.83
C ASN A 203 11.55 -25.41 37.55
N ILE A 204 11.03 -25.49 36.33
CA ILE A 204 10.29 -26.64 35.80
C ILE A 204 11.18 -27.38 34.81
N SER A 205 11.72 -28.52 35.22
CA SER A 205 12.45 -29.47 34.37
C SER A 205 11.49 -30.31 33.56
N TYR A 206 11.79 -30.51 32.26
CA TYR A 206 11.03 -31.42 31.40
C TYR A 206 11.39 -32.87 31.64
N VAL A 207 12.53 -33.11 32.30
CA VAL A 207 12.97 -34.43 32.72
C VAL A 207 12.48 -34.66 34.14
N ASP A 208 11.65 -35.69 34.32
CA ASP A 208 11.37 -36.25 35.64
C ASP A 208 12.41 -37.33 35.96
N VAL A 209 13.04 -37.17 37.13
CA VAL A 209 14.10 -38.05 37.64
C VAL A 209 13.56 -39.45 37.94
N GLU A 210 12.26 -39.58 38.21
CA GLU A 210 11.62 -40.86 38.51
C GLU A 210 11.16 -41.59 37.23
N ASN A 211 10.49 -40.88 36.31
CA ASN A 211 9.97 -41.47 35.08
C ASN A 211 10.00 -40.47 33.91
N ILE A 212 10.86 -40.69 32.92
CA ILE A 212 10.98 -39.79 31.76
C ILE A 212 9.82 -40.06 30.78
N ASP A 213 8.79 -39.23 30.85
CA ASP A 213 7.61 -39.27 30.00
C ASP A 213 7.64 -38.13 28.98
N LEU A 214 8.14 -38.45 27.78
CA LEU A 214 8.23 -37.55 26.63
C LEU A 214 7.38 -38.09 25.46
N PRO A 215 6.96 -37.24 24.51
CA PRO A 215 6.21 -37.69 23.35
C PRO A 215 7.04 -38.66 22.49
N SER A 216 6.38 -39.67 21.91
CA SER A 216 7.03 -40.66 21.03
C SER A 216 7.53 -40.05 19.72
N GLU A 217 6.88 -38.97 19.26
CA GLU A 217 7.23 -38.23 18.04
C GLU A 217 7.09 -36.72 18.30
N ILE A 218 8.03 -35.93 17.78
CA ILE A 218 7.98 -34.48 17.85
C ILE A 218 8.57 -33.88 16.57
N GLU A 219 7.82 -32.98 15.93
CA GLU A 219 8.27 -32.26 14.75
C GLU A 219 9.01 -30.96 15.13
N PRO A 220 9.79 -30.34 14.22
CA PRO A 220 10.50 -29.08 14.51
C PRO A 220 9.60 -27.88 14.84
N PHE A 221 8.33 -27.94 14.49
CA PHE A 221 7.28 -26.97 14.77
C PHE A 221 5.96 -27.68 15.07
N SER A 222 4.93 -26.93 15.48
CA SER A 222 3.57 -27.44 15.63
C SER A 222 2.56 -26.51 14.97
N VAL A 223 1.30 -26.95 14.89
CA VAL A 223 0.20 -26.09 14.45
C VAL A 223 -0.60 -25.59 15.65
N LEU A 224 -1.12 -24.36 15.56
CA LEU A 224 -1.95 -23.75 16.61
C LEU A 224 -3.16 -24.62 17.00
N GLY A 225 -3.72 -25.39 16.06
CA GLY A 225 -4.84 -26.30 16.30
C GLY A 225 -6.18 -25.58 16.56
N GLY A 226 -7.22 -26.35 16.89
CA GLY A 226 -8.56 -25.86 17.24
C GLY A 226 -9.55 -25.70 16.07
N ASN A 227 -10.78 -25.24 16.39
CA ASN A 227 -11.84 -24.98 15.40
C ASN A 227 -11.74 -23.53 14.92
N GLY A 228 -11.16 -23.28 13.73
CA GLY A 228 -11.01 -21.92 13.24
C GLY A 228 -10.34 -21.82 11.87
N ALA A 229 -10.21 -20.60 11.35
CA ALA A 229 -9.49 -20.35 10.10
C ALA A 229 -7.96 -20.36 10.28
N ALA A 230 -7.48 -20.19 11.52
CA ALA A 230 -6.05 -20.15 11.87
C ALA A 230 -5.44 -21.51 12.29
N SER A 231 -6.21 -22.60 12.24
CA SER A 231 -5.81 -23.90 12.81
C SER A 231 -4.58 -24.54 12.16
N GLU A 232 -4.31 -24.23 10.88
CA GLU A 232 -3.17 -24.73 10.11
C GLU A 232 -1.91 -23.87 10.23
N THR A 233 -1.92 -22.85 11.11
CA THR A 233 -0.80 -21.93 11.27
C THR A 233 0.35 -22.59 12.01
N ALA A 234 1.51 -22.67 11.36
CA ALA A 234 2.76 -23.15 11.96
C ALA A 234 3.29 -22.18 13.03
N VAL A 235 3.64 -22.73 14.19
CA VAL A 235 4.17 -22.06 15.38
C VAL A 235 5.21 -22.93 16.07
N ASP A 236 6.09 -22.34 16.89
CA ASP A 236 7.04 -23.11 17.69
C ASP A 236 6.32 -24.08 18.65
N ASN A 237 6.96 -25.21 18.96
CA ASN A 237 6.44 -26.20 19.92
C ASN A 237 6.15 -25.59 21.31
N PHE A 238 6.93 -24.58 21.70
CA PHE A 238 6.87 -23.89 22.98
C PHE A 238 6.38 -22.45 22.84
N THR A 239 5.63 -22.12 21.76
CA THR A 239 5.02 -20.78 21.57
C THR A 239 4.15 -20.35 22.77
N PHE A 240 3.66 -21.27 23.60
CA PHE A 240 2.84 -20.96 24.77
C PHE A 240 3.58 -20.10 25.81
N ILE A 241 4.93 -20.08 25.80
CA ILE A 241 5.72 -19.20 26.68
C ILE A 241 5.32 -17.74 26.43
N ASN A 242 5.00 -17.39 25.18
CA ASN A 242 4.52 -16.07 24.80
C ASN A 242 3.11 -15.74 25.35
N GLU A 243 2.33 -16.74 25.76
CA GLU A 243 0.98 -16.54 26.34
C GLU A 243 1.01 -16.25 27.85
N LEU A 244 2.15 -16.47 28.51
CA LEU A 244 2.28 -16.22 29.95
C LEU A 244 2.29 -14.71 30.23
N GLU A 245 1.52 -14.25 31.22
CA GLU A 245 1.37 -12.82 31.54
C GLU A 245 1.79 -12.42 32.95
N ASP A 246 1.81 -13.31 33.94
CA ASP A 246 2.07 -12.94 35.34
C ASP A 246 3.56 -13.00 35.75
N TYR A 247 4.44 -13.39 34.84
CA TYR A 247 5.88 -13.51 35.10
C TYR A 247 6.59 -12.14 35.15
N GLU A 248 7.69 -12.03 35.88
CA GLU A 248 8.65 -10.91 35.75
C GLU A 248 9.71 -11.23 34.70
N THR A 249 10.37 -12.38 34.84
CA THR A 249 11.41 -12.89 33.94
C THR A 249 11.20 -14.39 33.69
N ILE A 250 11.43 -14.85 32.46
CA ILE A 250 11.55 -16.28 32.13
C ILE A 250 12.89 -16.52 31.45
N ILE A 251 13.54 -17.63 31.79
CA ILE A 251 14.74 -18.16 31.16
C ILE A 251 14.40 -19.58 30.71
N TYR A 252 14.38 -19.80 29.39
CA TYR A 252 14.27 -21.14 28.85
C TYR A 252 15.67 -21.73 28.63
N ASN A 253 16.08 -22.62 29.52
CA ASN A 253 17.39 -23.26 29.52
C ASN A 253 17.35 -24.56 28.71
N GLN A 254 18.05 -24.57 27.57
CA GLN A 254 18.08 -25.69 26.62
C GLN A 254 19.52 -26.18 26.50
N VAL A 255 19.77 -27.42 26.90
CA VAL A 255 21.12 -27.97 26.99
C VAL A 255 21.24 -29.23 26.15
N ILE A 256 22.26 -29.28 25.30
CA ILE A 256 22.69 -30.47 24.56
C ILE A 256 24.14 -30.77 24.94
N THR A 257 24.34 -31.93 25.54
CA THR A 257 25.66 -32.50 25.82
C THR A 257 26.02 -33.49 24.72
N ILE A 258 27.18 -33.32 24.08
CA ILE A 258 27.64 -34.15 22.96
C ILE A 258 28.73 -35.10 23.48
N PRO A 259 28.38 -36.32 23.95
CA PRO A 259 29.36 -37.27 24.47
C PRO A 259 30.29 -37.79 23.37
N LEU A 260 31.34 -38.51 23.79
CA LEU A 260 32.22 -39.23 22.87
C LEU A 260 31.46 -40.35 22.16
N GLN A 261 31.28 -40.22 20.84
CA GLN A 261 30.33 -41.02 20.08
C GLN A 261 30.72 -42.51 20.06
N ALA A 262 32.00 -42.80 19.90
CA ALA A 262 32.51 -44.18 19.89
C ALA A 262 32.34 -44.89 21.24
N GLN A 263 32.40 -44.17 22.36
CA GLN A 263 32.12 -44.74 23.68
C GLN A 263 30.62 -45.00 23.83
N GLN A 264 29.79 -44.05 23.42
CA GLN A 264 28.35 -44.13 23.56
C GLN A 264 27.75 -45.30 22.76
N GLN A 265 28.20 -45.48 21.51
CA GLN A 265 27.81 -46.62 20.68
C GLN A 265 28.18 -47.96 21.33
N ARG A 266 29.38 -48.09 21.92
CA ARG A 266 29.79 -49.31 22.62
C ARG A 266 28.93 -49.59 23.86
N GLU A 267 28.49 -48.56 24.57
CA GLU A 267 27.60 -48.71 25.73
C GLU A 267 26.19 -49.11 25.31
N LEU A 268 25.66 -48.52 24.23
CA LEU A 268 24.39 -48.90 23.63
C LEU A 268 24.43 -50.36 23.11
N ASP A 269 25.50 -50.77 22.42
CA ASP A 269 25.69 -52.15 21.97
C ASP A 269 25.71 -53.16 23.13
N LYS A 270 26.38 -52.80 24.24
CA LYS A 270 26.38 -53.64 25.46
C LYS A 270 24.99 -53.73 26.06
N LYS A 271 24.26 -52.61 26.15
CA LYS A 271 22.89 -52.56 26.66
C LYS A 271 21.98 -53.41 25.79
N LYS A 272 22.07 -53.27 24.47
CA LYS A 272 21.35 -54.08 23.48
C LYS A 272 21.56 -55.58 23.70
N LYS A 273 22.81 -56.04 23.70
CA LYS A 273 23.15 -57.47 23.90
C LYS A 273 22.61 -58.04 25.22
N LYS A 274 22.62 -57.22 26.28
CA LYS A 274 22.06 -57.61 27.59
C LYS A 274 20.55 -57.83 27.52
N HIS A 275 19.82 -56.96 26.82
CA HIS A 275 18.37 -57.09 26.66
C HIS A 275 18.00 -58.19 25.65
N GLU A 276 18.74 -58.38 24.56
CA GLU A 276 18.58 -59.52 23.63
C GLU A 276 18.74 -60.85 24.36
N GLY A 277 19.78 -60.99 25.20
CA GLY A 277 20.00 -62.21 25.98
C GLY A 277 18.92 -62.48 27.04
N ALA A 278 18.16 -61.46 27.43
CA ALA A 278 17.04 -61.54 28.37
C ALA A 278 15.66 -61.46 27.71
N ALA A 279 15.60 -61.41 26.37
CA ALA A 279 14.36 -61.23 25.60
C ALA A 279 13.35 -62.36 25.83
N ASN A 280 13.84 -63.58 26.05
CA ASN A 280 13.00 -64.75 26.35
C ASN A 280 12.30 -64.66 27.72
N ASN A 281 12.78 -63.81 28.63
CA ASN A 281 12.26 -63.70 30.00
C ASN A 281 11.14 -62.63 30.12
N SER A 282 11.08 -61.67 29.19
CA SER A 282 10.02 -60.66 29.15
C SER A 282 9.95 -60.03 27.75
N PRO A 283 8.76 -59.94 27.13
CA PRO A 283 8.56 -59.24 25.86
C PRO A 283 9.08 -57.79 25.85
N SER A 284 9.05 -57.10 27.00
CA SER A 284 9.59 -55.73 27.12
C SER A 284 11.09 -55.64 26.84
N ASN A 285 11.87 -56.68 27.16
CA ASN A 285 13.31 -56.70 26.85
C ASN A 285 13.58 -56.86 25.36
N ALA A 286 12.71 -57.57 24.64
CA ALA A 286 12.81 -57.70 23.19
C ALA A 286 12.57 -56.33 22.51
N ILE A 287 11.54 -55.61 22.96
CA ILE A 287 11.21 -54.26 22.46
C ILE A 287 12.38 -53.29 22.69
N ILE A 288 12.95 -53.23 23.90
CA ILE A 288 14.09 -52.35 24.21
C ILE A 288 15.30 -52.68 23.32
N ALA A 289 15.58 -53.96 23.08
CA ALA A 289 16.68 -54.36 22.21
C ALA A 289 16.45 -53.95 20.75
N GLU A 290 15.22 -54.04 20.26
CA GLU A 290 14.81 -53.60 18.93
C GLU A 290 14.89 -52.06 18.80
N GLU A 291 14.44 -51.30 19.80
CA GLU A 291 14.57 -49.84 19.83
C GLU A 291 16.03 -49.38 19.78
N ILE A 292 16.91 -50.00 20.59
CA ILE A 292 18.34 -49.70 20.56
C ILE A 292 18.95 -50.06 19.20
N GLN A 293 18.50 -51.16 18.57
CA GLN A 293 18.95 -51.54 17.24
C GLN A 293 18.56 -50.49 16.20
N THR A 294 17.32 -50.01 16.24
CA THR A 294 16.81 -48.96 15.34
C THR A 294 17.57 -47.66 15.54
N LEU A 295 17.81 -47.25 16.79
CA LEU A 295 18.63 -46.07 17.10
C LEU A 295 20.05 -46.20 16.52
N LEU A 296 20.74 -47.32 16.77
CA LEU A 296 22.08 -47.57 16.24
C LEU A 296 22.11 -47.61 14.70
N HIS A 297 21.05 -48.12 14.07
CA HIS A 297 20.91 -48.15 12.63
C HIS A 297 20.77 -46.73 12.05
N ASN A 298 19.89 -45.90 12.63
CA ASN A 298 19.68 -44.52 12.19
C ASN A 298 20.96 -43.68 12.35
N ILE A 299 21.68 -43.84 13.48
CA ILE A 299 22.98 -43.19 13.70
C ILE A 299 23.98 -43.55 12.59
N ALA A 300 23.99 -44.82 12.15
CA ALA A 300 24.93 -45.31 11.15
C ALA A 300 24.58 -44.85 9.72
N ILE A 301 23.30 -44.74 9.38
CA ILE A 301 22.83 -44.30 8.06
C ILE A 301 22.90 -42.79 7.91
N ASP A 302 22.31 -42.07 8.86
CA ASP A 302 22.07 -40.63 8.75
C ASP A 302 23.23 -39.79 9.30
N GLY A 303 24.21 -40.43 9.96
CA GLY A 303 25.34 -39.74 10.58
C GLY A 303 24.95 -38.86 11.75
N GLN A 304 23.78 -39.09 12.35
CA GLN A 304 23.27 -38.33 13.49
C GLN A 304 24.14 -38.50 14.73
N LEU A 305 24.29 -37.42 15.50
CA LEU A 305 25.00 -37.45 16.78
C LEU A 305 24.06 -37.93 17.89
N VAL A 306 24.55 -38.85 18.73
CA VAL A 306 23.90 -39.19 20.01
C VAL A 306 24.24 -38.11 21.02
N VAL A 307 23.22 -37.55 21.64
CA VAL A 307 23.35 -36.46 22.61
C VAL A 307 22.57 -36.77 23.87
N ASN A 308 22.97 -36.13 24.97
CA ASN A 308 22.19 -36.09 26.20
C ASN A 308 21.61 -34.67 26.35
N ALA A 309 20.29 -34.56 26.49
CA ALA A 309 19.58 -33.30 26.48
C ALA A 309 18.93 -33.00 27.83
N HIS A 310 18.77 -31.70 28.14
CA HIS A 310 17.99 -31.20 29.27
C HIS A 310 17.31 -29.89 28.89
N PHE A 311 16.04 -29.77 29.29
CA PHE A 311 15.23 -28.60 29.03
C PHE A 311 14.53 -28.19 30.31
N SER A 312 14.62 -26.92 30.66
CA SER A 312 13.94 -26.36 31.82
C SER A 312 13.47 -24.94 31.60
N ILE A 313 12.27 -24.63 32.11
CA ILE A 313 11.76 -23.26 32.19
C ILE A 313 11.98 -22.76 33.61
N LEU A 314 12.83 -21.74 33.75
CA LEU A 314 13.05 -21.00 34.98
C LEU A 314 12.27 -19.69 34.91
N PHE A 315 11.39 -19.40 35.87
CA PHE A 315 10.61 -18.16 35.86
C PHE A 315 10.51 -17.52 37.25
N SER A 316 10.29 -16.21 37.28
CA SER A 316 10.07 -15.44 38.51
C SER A 316 8.68 -14.79 38.56
N ALA A 317 8.13 -14.68 39.77
CA ALA A 317 6.85 -14.03 40.06
C ALA A 317 6.91 -13.24 41.38
N GLU A 318 6.07 -12.21 41.48
CA GLU A 318 6.00 -11.31 42.64
C GLU A 318 5.37 -11.96 43.88
N THR A 319 4.44 -12.90 43.68
CA THR A 319 3.70 -13.57 44.76
C THR A 319 3.67 -15.07 44.53
N LEU A 320 3.51 -15.81 45.63
CA LEU A 320 3.40 -17.27 45.58
C LEU A 320 2.19 -17.72 44.74
N GLU A 321 1.04 -17.05 44.88
CA GLU A 321 -0.17 -17.34 44.10
C GLU A 321 0.06 -17.18 42.59
N LYS A 322 0.71 -16.09 42.16
CA LYS A 322 1.07 -15.90 40.75
C LYS A 322 2.02 -16.99 40.26
N MET A 323 2.99 -17.38 41.08
CA MET A 323 3.93 -18.46 40.75
C MET A 323 3.20 -19.80 40.54
N GLU A 324 2.28 -20.17 41.43
CA GLU A 324 1.48 -21.40 41.36
C GLU A 324 0.55 -21.42 40.13
N ASN A 325 -0.03 -20.26 39.78
CA ASN A 325 -0.84 -20.11 38.57
C ASN A 325 -0.01 -20.30 37.30
N ILE A 326 1.17 -19.67 37.21
CA ILE A 326 2.09 -19.84 36.07
C ILE A 326 2.56 -21.29 35.98
N GLN A 327 2.94 -21.91 37.11
CA GLN A 327 3.33 -23.31 37.15
C GLN A 327 2.23 -24.20 36.57
N SER A 328 0.99 -24.05 37.05
CA SER A 328 -0.15 -24.84 36.58
C SER A 328 -0.39 -24.64 35.07
N MET A 329 -0.23 -23.41 34.56
CA MET A 329 -0.38 -23.12 33.14
C MET A 329 0.71 -23.78 32.29
N ILE A 330 1.97 -23.71 32.72
CA ILE A 330 3.10 -24.37 32.05
C ILE A 330 2.91 -25.90 32.05
N GLU A 331 2.59 -26.49 33.21
CA GLU A 331 2.36 -27.93 33.35
C GLU A 331 1.24 -28.42 32.42
N ASN A 332 0.12 -27.70 32.36
CA ASN A 332 -0.99 -28.03 31.47
C ASN A 332 -0.59 -27.94 29.98
N LYS A 333 0.18 -26.92 29.59
CA LYS A 333 0.64 -26.74 28.20
C LYS A 333 1.71 -27.76 27.79
N LEU A 334 2.55 -28.21 28.72
CA LEU A 334 3.50 -29.29 28.48
C LEU A 334 2.78 -30.64 28.40
N PHE A 335 1.77 -30.86 29.24
CA PHE A 335 0.96 -32.07 29.22
C PHE A 335 0.24 -32.26 27.87
N THR A 336 -0.31 -31.20 27.28
CA THR A 336 -0.92 -31.28 25.93
C THR A 336 0.09 -31.60 24.81
N LYS A 337 1.38 -31.46 25.07
CA LYS A 337 2.49 -31.88 24.20
C LYS A 337 3.05 -33.26 24.55
N GLY A 338 2.43 -33.98 25.49
CA GLY A 338 2.89 -35.30 25.93
C GLY A 338 4.13 -35.25 26.83
N ILE A 339 4.44 -34.10 27.42
CA ILE A 339 5.55 -33.93 28.36
C ILE A 339 4.98 -33.91 29.78
N ILE A 340 5.32 -34.89 30.61
CA ILE A 340 4.91 -34.94 32.02
C ILE A 340 6.10 -34.53 32.87
N VAL A 341 5.97 -33.42 33.59
CA VAL A 341 7.02 -32.91 34.47
C VAL A 341 6.88 -33.48 35.89
N SER A 342 8.01 -33.59 36.59
CA SER A 342 8.02 -34.07 37.98
C SER A 342 7.28 -33.10 38.90
N LYS A 343 6.38 -33.63 39.74
CA LYS A 343 5.73 -32.84 40.80
C LYS A 343 6.68 -32.50 41.95
N ASN A 344 7.80 -33.22 42.07
CA ASN A 344 8.71 -33.19 43.21
C ASN A 344 10.16 -32.92 42.78
N ALA A 345 10.42 -31.78 42.15
CA ALA A 345 11.78 -31.38 41.78
C ALA A 345 12.56 -30.80 42.98
N TYR A 346 13.09 -31.68 43.84
CA TYR A 346 13.79 -31.32 45.09
C TYR A 346 15.12 -30.55 44.88
N ASN A 347 15.69 -30.54 43.68
CA ASN A 347 16.99 -29.96 43.32
C ASN A 347 16.88 -28.55 42.68
N GLN A 348 15.97 -27.71 43.18
CA GLN A 348 15.70 -26.37 42.62
C GLN A 348 16.95 -25.48 42.54
N LEU A 349 17.83 -25.53 43.55
CA LEU A 349 19.04 -24.70 43.57
C LEU A 349 20.07 -25.17 42.54
N GLU A 350 20.23 -26.48 42.38
CA GLU A 350 21.13 -27.09 41.40
C GLU A 350 20.66 -26.79 39.97
N LEU A 351 19.36 -26.95 39.70
CA LEU A 351 18.77 -26.62 38.40
C LEU A 351 18.87 -25.13 38.08
N PHE A 352 18.70 -24.26 39.09
CA PHE A 352 18.93 -22.82 38.94
C PHE A 352 20.39 -22.50 38.61
N ARG A 353 21.35 -23.14 39.29
CA ARG A 353 22.78 -22.95 39.02
C ARG A 353 23.17 -23.44 37.63
N ALA A 354 22.54 -24.50 37.14
CA ALA A 354 22.76 -25.01 35.77
C ALA A 354 22.27 -24.03 34.68
N ALA A 355 21.30 -23.16 34.98
CA ALA A 355 20.83 -22.13 34.08
C ALA A 355 21.77 -20.90 34.00
N LEU A 356 22.80 -20.82 34.86
CA LEU A 356 23.81 -19.76 34.73
C LEU A 356 24.61 -19.93 33.42
N PRO A 357 25.02 -18.81 32.78
CA PRO A 357 25.68 -18.86 31.46
C PRO A 357 26.92 -19.77 31.40
N GLY A 358 26.80 -20.92 30.72
CA GLY A 358 27.89 -21.88 30.52
C GLY A 358 28.10 -22.84 31.69
N ASN A 359 27.23 -22.80 32.71
CA ASN A 359 27.32 -23.65 33.90
C ASN A 359 26.44 -24.91 33.84
N ALA A 360 25.96 -25.29 32.65
CA ALA A 360 25.25 -26.56 32.44
C ALA A 360 26.07 -27.81 32.87
N THR A 361 27.38 -27.66 33.11
CA THR A 361 28.23 -28.71 33.67
C THR A 361 27.79 -29.20 35.06
N GLU A 362 26.96 -28.47 35.80
CA GLU A 362 26.45 -28.92 37.11
C GLU A 362 25.34 -29.97 37.02
N LEU A 363 24.69 -30.12 35.86
CA LEU A 363 23.67 -31.15 35.63
C LEU A 363 24.23 -32.56 35.88
N ARG A 364 23.41 -33.42 36.47
CA ARG A 364 23.74 -34.83 36.74
C ARG A 364 23.19 -35.73 35.65
N GLU A 365 23.69 -36.96 35.57
CA GLU A 365 23.21 -37.95 34.60
C GLU A 365 21.69 -38.18 34.65
N TYR A 366 21.08 -38.06 35.83
CA TYR A 366 19.63 -38.22 36.01
C TYR A 366 18.80 -36.99 35.62
N ASP A 367 19.44 -35.82 35.42
CA ASP A 367 18.78 -34.62 34.90
C ASP A 367 18.75 -34.60 33.37
N LEU A 368 19.45 -35.55 32.73
CA LEU A 368 19.63 -35.64 31.28
C LEU A 368 18.89 -36.86 30.72
N PHE A 369 18.42 -36.76 29.48
CA PHE A 369 17.92 -37.91 28.72
C PHE A 369 18.67 -38.05 27.38
N MET A 370 18.83 -39.29 26.92
CA MET A 370 19.59 -39.59 25.71
C MET A 370 18.68 -39.62 24.49
N THR A 371 19.09 -38.95 23.43
CA THR A 371 18.36 -38.89 22.15
C THR A 371 19.32 -38.53 21.01
N THR A 372 18.80 -38.33 19.80
CA THR A 372 19.57 -37.82 18.65
C THR A 372 19.58 -36.29 18.65
N SER A 373 20.61 -35.68 18.02
CA SER A 373 20.72 -34.21 17.96
C SER A 373 19.49 -33.55 17.32
N GLU A 374 18.94 -34.15 16.26
CA GLU A 374 17.76 -33.63 15.57
C GLU A 374 16.52 -33.66 16.48
N ALA A 375 16.25 -34.78 17.15
CA ALA A 375 15.13 -34.86 18.08
C ALA A 375 15.27 -33.88 19.26
N ALA A 376 16.48 -33.70 19.80
CA ALA A 376 16.75 -32.71 20.85
C ALA A 376 16.45 -31.28 20.39
N LEU A 377 16.77 -30.93 19.14
CA LEU A 377 16.57 -29.59 18.59
C LEU A 377 15.09 -29.26 18.29
N CYS A 378 14.20 -30.25 18.28
CA CYS A 378 12.75 -30.00 18.27
C CYS A 378 12.28 -29.30 19.57
N PHE A 379 13.04 -29.42 20.66
CA PHE A 379 12.79 -28.73 21.94
C PHE A 379 13.36 -27.31 22.00
N PHE A 380 14.21 -26.93 21.05
CA PHE A 380 14.77 -25.58 21.03
C PHE A 380 13.71 -24.56 20.60
N PHE A 381 13.64 -23.42 21.30
CA PHE A 381 12.74 -22.32 20.94
C PHE A 381 13.31 -21.54 19.74
N LYS A 382 12.46 -21.22 18.75
CA LYS A 382 12.90 -20.71 17.44
C LYS A 382 12.34 -19.35 17.05
N GLU A 383 11.46 -18.77 17.86
CA GLU A 383 10.74 -17.53 17.50
C GLU A 383 11.46 -16.25 17.97
N SER A 384 11.24 -15.15 17.25
CA SER A 384 11.56 -13.78 17.62
C SER A 384 10.38 -12.84 17.38
N TYR A 385 10.42 -11.65 17.99
CA TYR A 385 9.42 -10.60 17.76
C TYR A 385 9.83 -9.69 16.59
N PRO A 386 8.85 -9.09 15.89
CA PRO A 386 9.13 -8.14 14.81
C PRO A 386 9.85 -6.89 15.33
N VAL A 387 10.69 -6.31 14.46
CA VAL A 387 11.48 -5.10 14.75
C VAL A 387 11.17 -3.98 13.76
N ASN A 388 11.56 -2.76 14.09
CA ASN A 388 11.38 -1.59 13.23
C ASN A 388 12.14 -1.73 11.91
N GLU A 389 11.54 -1.25 10.81
CA GLU A 389 12.24 -1.12 9.53
C GLU A 389 13.08 0.17 9.50
N GLU A 390 14.31 0.07 9.01
CA GLU A 390 15.21 1.22 8.84
C GLU A 390 14.86 2.02 7.58
N SER A 391 13.98 3.02 7.72
CA SER A 391 13.62 3.93 6.64
C SER A 391 13.39 5.36 7.15
N ASN A 392 13.64 6.34 6.27
CA ASN A 392 13.29 7.75 6.50
C ASN A 392 11.81 8.04 6.21
N PHE A 393 11.09 7.09 5.60
CA PHE A 393 9.66 7.17 5.35
C PHE A 393 9.01 5.93 5.94
N TYR A 394 8.26 6.10 7.02
CA TYR A 394 7.57 5.00 7.67
C TYR A 394 6.20 5.42 8.17
N LEU A 395 5.28 4.46 8.17
CA LEU A 395 4.03 4.52 8.88
C LEU A 395 4.20 3.82 10.23
N ARG A 396 3.45 4.29 11.23
CA ARG A 396 3.38 3.70 12.56
C ARG A 396 2.14 2.81 12.62
N PHE A 397 2.38 1.52 12.73
CA PHE A 397 1.40 0.50 13.07
C PHE A 397 1.82 -0.18 14.36
N THR A 398 1.15 -1.25 14.76
CA THR A 398 1.56 -2.05 15.92
C THR A 398 1.90 -3.46 15.51
N ASP A 399 2.78 -4.10 16.27
CA ASP A 399 2.94 -5.54 16.22
C ASP A 399 1.73 -6.27 16.85
N ARG A 400 1.85 -7.59 16.96
CA ARG A 400 0.81 -8.42 17.59
C ARG A 400 0.78 -8.34 19.12
N GLN A 401 1.80 -7.77 19.75
CA GLN A 401 1.81 -7.46 21.19
C GLN A 401 1.15 -6.09 21.49
N GLY A 402 0.98 -5.25 20.47
CA GLY A 402 0.47 -3.88 20.62
C GLY A 402 1.57 -2.84 20.83
N VAL A 403 2.81 -3.13 20.42
CA VAL A 403 3.93 -2.19 20.41
C VAL A 403 3.98 -1.48 19.06
N PRO A 404 4.12 -0.14 19.02
CA PRO A 404 4.30 0.57 17.77
C PRO A 404 5.55 0.11 17.00
N LEU A 405 5.36 -0.16 15.71
CA LEU A 405 6.38 -0.51 14.73
C LEU A 405 6.41 0.52 13.61
N ARG A 406 7.63 0.85 13.17
CA ARG A 406 7.90 1.63 11.96
C ARG A 406 7.91 0.69 10.74
N VAL A 407 6.99 0.92 9.81
CA VAL A 407 6.80 0.10 8.61
C VAL A 407 6.81 1.01 7.39
N ASP A 408 7.70 0.77 6.43
CA ASP A 408 7.76 1.49 5.16
C ASP A 408 6.92 0.75 4.09
N PRO A 409 5.79 1.33 3.63
CA PRO A 409 4.94 0.70 2.64
C PRO A 409 5.41 0.92 1.20
N ALA A 410 6.49 1.67 0.94
CA ALA A 410 6.85 2.11 -0.40
C ALA A 410 8.36 2.22 -0.70
N ASP A 411 9.13 3.00 0.06
CA ASP A 411 10.46 3.45 -0.36
C ASP A 411 11.56 2.41 -0.10
N LEU A 412 11.63 1.84 1.09
CA LEU A 412 12.53 0.74 1.41
C LEU A 412 12.25 -0.50 0.54
N PRO A 413 10.98 -0.95 0.34
CA PRO A 413 10.68 -2.00 -0.61
C PRO A 413 11.10 -1.69 -2.06
N MET A 414 10.95 -0.44 -2.51
CA MET A 414 11.39 -0.02 -3.86
C MET A 414 12.93 -0.04 -3.97
N LYS A 415 13.64 0.47 -2.96
CA LYS A 415 15.11 0.51 -2.92
C LYS A 415 15.72 -0.89 -2.90
N THR A 416 15.07 -1.82 -2.22
CA THR A 416 15.50 -3.22 -2.13
C THR A 416 15.06 -4.08 -3.33
N GLY A 417 14.31 -3.51 -4.28
CA GLY A 417 13.78 -4.24 -5.43
C GLY A 417 12.65 -5.22 -5.10
N ARG A 418 12.08 -5.14 -3.89
CA ARG A 418 10.94 -5.96 -3.45
C ARG A 418 9.64 -5.57 -4.17
N ILE A 419 9.50 -4.30 -4.54
CA ILE A 419 8.41 -3.79 -5.38
C ILE A 419 8.97 -2.96 -6.53
N ASN A 420 8.26 -2.92 -7.66
CA ASN A 420 8.58 -2.14 -8.87
C ASN A 420 7.69 -0.91 -9.03
N ASN A 421 6.57 -0.84 -8.32
CA ASN A 421 5.65 0.30 -8.29
C ASN A 421 5.09 0.50 -6.87
N ARG A 422 4.59 1.71 -6.59
CA ARG A 422 4.04 2.08 -5.27
C ARG A 422 2.51 1.90 -5.19
N ASN A 423 1.87 1.44 -6.27
CA ASN A 423 0.43 1.32 -6.34
C ASN A 423 -0.06 0.26 -5.33
N LYS A 424 -1.23 0.51 -4.76
CA LYS A 424 -1.79 -0.29 -3.67
C LYS A 424 -3.18 -0.78 -4.03
N PHE A 425 -3.47 -2.00 -3.64
CA PHE A 425 -4.82 -2.56 -3.71
C PHE A 425 -5.27 -2.97 -2.31
N VAL A 426 -6.43 -2.46 -1.89
CA VAL A 426 -6.99 -2.67 -0.56
C VAL A 426 -8.31 -3.43 -0.68
N LEU A 427 -8.40 -4.58 -0.03
CA LEU A 427 -9.58 -5.44 -0.02
C LEU A 427 -10.02 -5.76 1.40
N GLY A 428 -11.31 -5.65 1.65
CA GLY A 428 -11.90 -6.01 2.95
C GLY A 428 -13.42 -5.98 2.90
N PRO A 429 -14.12 -6.97 3.48
CA PRO A 429 -15.59 -6.96 3.51
C PRO A 429 -16.17 -5.71 4.21
N SER A 430 -17.47 -5.47 4.04
CA SER A 430 -18.16 -4.42 4.80
C SER A 430 -18.00 -4.62 6.31
N GLY A 431 -17.73 -3.52 7.04
CA GLY A 431 -17.47 -3.50 8.49
C GLY A 431 -16.05 -3.94 8.91
N SER A 432 -15.19 -4.38 7.99
CA SER A 432 -13.81 -4.80 8.33
C SER A 432 -12.92 -3.66 8.82
N GLY A 433 -13.25 -2.39 8.49
CA GLY A 433 -12.49 -1.21 8.90
C GLY A 433 -11.59 -0.60 7.82
N LYS A 434 -11.90 -0.82 6.54
CA LYS A 434 -11.13 -0.31 5.39
C LYS A 434 -10.91 1.21 5.44
N SER A 435 -11.99 1.98 5.44
CA SER A 435 -11.95 3.45 5.42
C SER A 435 -11.25 3.99 6.68
N PHE A 436 -11.39 3.29 7.81
CA PHE A 436 -10.68 3.63 9.04
C PHE A 436 -9.16 3.41 8.93
N LEU A 437 -8.72 2.28 8.36
CA LEU A 437 -7.30 2.04 8.06
C LEU A 437 -6.75 3.08 7.07
N MET A 438 -7.52 3.38 6.02
CA MET A 438 -7.14 4.37 5.01
C MET A 438 -7.01 5.77 5.60
N ASN A 439 -7.93 6.19 6.49
CA ASN A 439 -7.80 7.45 7.22
C ASN A 439 -6.49 7.52 8.02
N ASN A 440 -6.11 6.44 8.73
CA ASN A 440 -4.84 6.40 9.45
C ASN A 440 -3.62 6.53 8.50
N ILE A 441 -3.61 5.78 7.39
CA ILE A 441 -2.55 5.86 6.38
C ILE A 441 -2.43 7.28 5.80
N ILE A 442 -3.55 7.89 5.43
CA ILE A 442 -3.61 9.21 4.79
C ILE A 442 -3.19 10.31 5.74
N GLU A 443 -3.66 10.26 6.99
CA GLU A 443 -3.27 11.24 8.00
C GLU A 443 -1.76 11.25 8.20
N GLN A 444 -1.12 10.07 8.22
CA GLN A 444 0.33 9.92 8.26
C GLN A 444 1.00 10.35 6.96
N TYR A 445 0.46 10.03 5.77
CA TYR A 445 1.00 10.51 4.49
C TYR A 445 1.08 12.04 4.43
N LEU A 446 0.07 12.73 4.93
CA LEU A 446 0.03 14.19 4.98
C LEU A 446 1.13 14.78 5.89
N THR A 447 1.75 13.98 6.77
CA THR A 447 2.95 14.40 7.52
C THR A 447 4.25 14.33 6.69
N TYR A 448 4.27 13.55 5.60
CA TYR A 448 5.43 13.32 4.73
C TYR A 448 5.39 14.09 3.40
N ASN A 449 4.79 15.29 3.39
CA ASN A 449 4.71 16.16 2.19
C ASN A 449 4.04 15.49 0.97
N TYR A 450 2.89 14.85 1.18
CA TYR A 450 2.05 14.29 0.13
C TYR A 450 1.00 15.30 -0.37
N ASP A 451 0.70 15.24 -1.68
CA ASP A 451 -0.56 15.69 -2.25
C ASP A 451 -1.49 14.46 -2.37
N VAL A 452 -2.60 14.44 -1.64
CA VAL A 452 -3.57 13.33 -1.60
C VAL A 452 -4.89 13.77 -2.21
N VAL A 453 -5.38 13.01 -3.20
CA VAL A 453 -6.71 13.17 -3.80
C VAL A 453 -7.50 11.90 -3.54
N ILE A 454 -8.67 12.02 -2.90
CA ILE A 454 -9.57 10.91 -2.60
C ILE A 454 -10.83 11.04 -3.44
N VAL A 455 -11.31 9.92 -3.98
CA VAL A 455 -12.65 9.76 -4.53
C VAL A 455 -13.40 8.79 -3.64
N ASP A 456 -14.44 9.28 -2.98
CA ASP A 456 -15.20 8.57 -1.95
C ASP A 456 -16.69 8.53 -2.29
N THR A 457 -17.35 7.42 -1.94
CA THR A 457 -18.80 7.26 -2.03
C THR A 457 -19.48 7.19 -0.64
N GLY A 458 -18.78 7.50 0.47
CA GLY A 458 -19.26 7.18 1.81
C GLY A 458 -19.03 8.20 2.93
N ASP A 459 -18.86 9.50 2.63
CA ASP A 459 -18.54 10.56 3.62
C ASP A 459 -17.43 10.19 4.62
N SER A 460 -16.58 9.21 4.30
CA SER A 460 -15.73 8.53 5.28
C SER A 460 -14.49 9.33 5.66
N TYR A 461 -14.19 10.40 4.92
CA TYR A 461 -13.00 11.23 5.10
C TYR A 461 -13.30 12.67 5.54
N SER A 462 -14.56 13.03 5.78
CA SER A 462 -14.93 14.41 6.13
C SER A 462 -14.29 14.89 7.43
N GLY A 463 -14.19 14.04 8.45
CA GLY A 463 -13.51 14.34 9.71
C GLY A 463 -12.03 14.67 9.52
N THR A 464 -11.27 13.77 8.88
CA THR A 464 -9.85 13.96 8.57
C THR A 464 -9.62 15.15 7.63
N CYS A 465 -10.50 15.38 6.66
CA CYS A 465 -10.42 16.51 5.74
C CYS A 465 -10.56 17.84 6.48
N LYS A 466 -11.58 17.98 7.34
CA LYS A 466 -11.76 19.16 8.19
C LYS A 466 -10.58 19.36 9.14
N TYR A 467 -10.08 18.27 9.74
CA TYR A 467 -8.92 18.30 10.64
C TYR A 467 -7.66 18.86 9.98
N LYS A 468 -7.29 18.34 8.80
CA LYS A 468 -6.08 18.77 8.07
C LYS A 468 -6.27 20.07 7.30
N GLY A 469 -7.44 20.70 7.37
CA GLY A 469 -7.78 21.90 6.61
C GLY A 469 -7.86 21.66 5.10
N GLY A 470 -8.08 20.42 4.68
CA GLY A 470 -8.21 20.05 3.27
C GLY A 470 -9.56 20.44 2.67
N ARG A 471 -9.67 20.29 1.36
CA ARG A 471 -10.86 20.65 0.60
C ARG A 471 -11.79 19.46 0.40
N TYR A 472 -12.93 19.51 1.07
CA TYR A 472 -14.01 18.54 0.91
C TYR A 472 -15.02 19.05 -0.13
N ILE A 473 -15.22 18.28 -1.19
CA ILE A 473 -16.07 18.66 -2.33
C ILE A 473 -17.17 17.62 -2.47
N GLN A 474 -18.38 18.04 -2.13
CA GLN A 474 -19.60 17.28 -2.38
C GLN A 474 -20.28 17.87 -3.61
N TYR A 475 -20.57 17.03 -4.60
CA TYR A 475 -21.36 17.48 -5.74
C TYR A 475 -22.85 17.47 -5.41
N THR A 476 -23.54 18.58 -5.67
CA THR A 476 -25.01 18.64 -5.69
C THR A 476 -25.48 19.38 -6.95
N GLU A 477 -26.75 19.18 -7.35
CA GLU A 477 -27.31 19.94 -8.49
C GLU A 477 -27.32 21.46 -8.22
N GLU A 478 -27.45 21.86 -6.96
CA GLU A 478 -27.47 23.27 -6.53
C GLU A 478 -26.08 23.90 -6.47
N LYS A 479 -25.04 23.10 -6.22
CA LYS A 479 -23.63 23.51 -6.18
C LYS A 479 -22.78 22.56 -7.05
N PRO A 480 -22.90 22.65 -8.39
CA PRO A 480 -22.11 21.82 -9.28
C PRO A 480 -20.62 22.18 -9.15
N ILE A 481 -19.76 21.17 -9.22
CA ILE A 481 -18.32 21.40 -9.39
C ILE A 481 -18.13 22.01 -10.77
N THR A 482 -17.60 23.22 -10.83
CA THR A 482 -17.29 23.88 -12.09
C THR A 482 -15.80 23.78 -12.39
N MET A 483 -15.47 23.54 -13.66
CA MET A 483 -14.11 23.52 -14.17
C MET A 483 -14.14 23.90 -15.64
N ASN A 484 -13.14 24.64 -16.09
CA ASN A 484 -12.95 24.89 -17.51
C ASN A 484 -11.82 23.98 -18.04
N PRO A 485 -12.14 22.78 -18.57
CA PRO A 485 -11.12 21.89 -19.12
C PRO A 485 -10.52 22.41 -20.43
N PHE A 486 -11.16 23.39 -21.07
CA PHE A 486 -10.69 23.99 -22.32
C PHE A 486 -9.63 25.07 -22.11
N LEU A 487 -9.49 25.57 -20.88
CA LEU A 487 -8.43 26.51 -20.53
C LEU A 487 -7.09 25.77 -20.46
N MET A 488 -6.15 26.14 -21.32
CA MET A 488 -4.79 25.58 -21.29
C MET A 488 -3.77 26.59 -21.82
N ASN A 489 -2.53 26.44 -21.38
CA ASN A 489 -1.40 27.23 -21.88
C ASN A 489 -0.72 26.56 -23.09
N LYS A 490 0.04 27.33 -23.87
CA LYS A 490 0.75 26.82 -25.07
C LYS A 490 1.72 25.66 -24.80
N LYS A 491 2.23 25.52 -23.56
CA LYS A 491 3.07 24.38 -23.12
C LYS A 491 2.27 23.10 -22.83
N GLU A 492 1.00 23.25 -22.46
CA GLU A 492 0.09 22.15 -22.10
C GLU A 492 -0.66 21.61 -23.32
N PHE A 493 -0.72 22.39 -24.41
CA PHE A 493 -1.24 21.96 -25.70
C PHE A 493 -0.39 20.81 -26.29
N ASN A 494 -0.82 19.58 -26.04
CA ASN A 494 -0.20 18.34 -26.50
C ASN A 494 -1.27 17.31 -26.89
N ILE A 495 -0.83 16.20 -27.50
CA ILE A 495 -1.71 15.14 -28.00
C ILE A 495 -2.56 14.54 -26.86
N GLU A 496 -2.00 14.34 -25.68
CA GLU A 496 -2.72 13.76 -24.53
C GLU A 496 -3.88 14.66 -24.08
N LYS A 497 -3.67 15.98 -24.06
CA LYS A 497 -4.72 16.94 -23.67
C LYS A 497 -5.83 17.05 -24.72
N ILE A 498 -5.48 16.90 -25.99
CA ILE A 498 -6.48 16.83 -27.08
C ILE A 498 -7.27 15.53 -26.98
N GLU A 499 -6.61 14.40 -26.78
CA GLU A 499 -7.27 13.12 -26.57
C GLU A 499 -8.19 13.15 -25.34
N PHE A 500 -7.78 13.84 -24.27
CA PHE A 500 -8.62 14.10 -23.11
C PHE A 500 -9.91 14.87 -23.45
N LEU A 501 -9.79 16.00 -24.16
CA LEU A 501 -10.96 16.80 -24.56
C LEU A 501 -11.86 16.06 -25.55
N THR A 502 -11.27 15.31 -26.49
CA THR A 502 -12.00 14.46 -27.44
C THR A 502 -12.86 13.44 -26.71
N ASN A 503 -12.31 12.78 -25.69
CA ASN A 503 -13.05 11.81 -24.88
C ASN A 503 -14.13 12.49 -24.02
N LEU A 504 -13.87 13.67 -23.46
CA LEU A 504 -14.87 14.45 -22.72
C LEU A 504 -16.06 14.82 -23.61
N ILE A 505 -15.81 15.36 -24.81
CA ILE A 505 -16.86 15.77 -25.75
C ILE A 505 -17.66 14.56 -26.23
N PHE A 506 -16.96 13.45 -26.55
CA PHE A 506 -17.63 12.24 -27.00
C PHE A 506 -18.51 11.63 -25.91
N LEU A 507 -18.05 11.63 -24.67
CA LEU A 507 -18.82 11.20 -23.51
C LEU A 507 -20.10 12.05 -23.35
N ILE A 508 -20.00 13.37 -23.46
CA ILE A 508 -21.15 14.27 -23.41
C ILE A 508 -22.14 13.95 -24.56
N TRP A 509 -21.62 13.66 -25.75
CA TRP A 509 -22.42 13.42 -26.94
C TRP A 509 -23.12 12.04 -26.96
N GLN A 510 -22.38 10.97 -26.67
CA GLN A 510 -22.82 9.56 -26.87
C GLN A 510 -22.97 8.77 -25.57
N GLY A 511 -22.57 9.32 -24.41
CA GLY A 511 -22.62 8.65 -23.12
C GLY A 511 -21.45 7.69 -22.86
N ALA A 512 -21.43 7.08 -21.67
CA ALA A 512 -20.31 6.25 -21.18
C ALA A 512 -20.17 4.88 -21.89
N ASP A 513 -21.27 4.36 -22.45
CA ASP A 513 -21.30 3.06 -23.12
C ASP A 513 -21.05 3.15 -24.64
N GLY A 514 -20.92 4.38 -25.17
CA GLY A 514 -20.66 4.63 -26.58
C GLY A 514 -19.27 4.15 -27.02
N VAL A 515 -19.15 3.69 -28.27
CA VAL A 515 -17.86 3.37 -28.90
C VAL A 515 -17.58 4.40 -29.98
N MET A 516 -16.44 5.10 -29.85
CA MET A 516 -16.03 6.13 -30.80
C MET A 516 -15.48 5.49 -32.08
N SER A 517 -16.03 5.83 -33.24
CA SER A 517 -15.47 5.39 -34.52
C SER A 517 -14.19 6.17 -34.87
N ALA A 518 -13.32 5.59 -35.71
CA ALA A 518 -12.10 6.28 -36.16
C ALA A 518 -12.41 7.63 -36.85
N THR A 519 -13.50 7.70 -37.61
CA THR A 519 -13.99 8.92 -38.26
C THR A 519 -14.42 9.96 -37.23
N GLN A 520 -15.22 9.58 -36.23
CA GLN A 520 -15.65 10.49 -35.16
C GLN A 520 -14.46 11.03 -34.36
N LYS A 521 -13.49 10.16 -34.04
CA LYS A 521 -12.24 10.56 -33.38
C LYS A 521 -11.49 11.61 -34.20
N SER A 522 -11.28 11.32 -35.49
CA SER A 522 -10.56 12.23 -36.38
C SER A 522 -11.26 13.59 -36.53
N ILE A 523 -12.60 13.64 -36.58
CA ILE A 523 -13.35 14.89 -36.64
C ILE A 523 -13.13 15.70 -35.37
N LEU A 524 -13.32 15.10 -34.20
CA LEU A 524 -13.18 15.78 -32.90
C LEU A 524 -11.74 16.28 -32.67
N ASP A 525 -10.75 15.44 -32.96
CA ASP A 525 -9.33 15.80 -32.84
C ASP A 525 -8.98 16.99 -33.76
N ASN A 526 -9.47 16.99 -35.01
CA ASN A 526 -9.22 18.08 -35.96
C ASN A 526 -9.91 19.39 -35.56
N VAL A 527 -11.15 19.33 -35.06
CA VAL A 527 -11.87 20.52 -34.55
C VAL A 527 -11.11 21.13 -33.37
N LEU A 528 -10.71 20.32 -32.40
CA LEU A 528 -9.97 20.78 -31.22
C LEU A 528 -8.60 21.34 -31.60
N MET A 529 -7.84 20.63 -32.43
CA MET A 529 -6.54 21.08 -32.92
C MET A 529 -6.65 22.41 -33.66
N SER A 530 -7.68 22.58 -34.48
CA SER A 530 -7.97 23.82 -35.19
C SER A 530 -8.36 24.96 -34.24
N TYR A 531 -9.26 24.70 -33.29
CA TYR A 531 -9.71 25.65 -32.28
C TYR A 531 -8.54 26.25 -31.47
N TYR A 532 -7.68 25.39 -30.91
CA TYR A 532 -6.51 25.85 -30.14
C TYR A 532 -5.45 26.52 -31.02
N HIS A 533 -5.22 25.99 -32.23
CA HIS A 533 -4.30 26.63 -33.16
C HIS A 533 -4.73 28.06 -33.48
N GLN A 534 -6.03 28.26 -33.75
CA GLN A 534 -6.57 29.56 -34.06
C GLN A 534 -6.46 30.50 -32.86
N TYR A 535 -6.71 30.03 -31.65
CA TYR A 535 -6.55 30.85 -30.45
C TYR A 535 -5.10 31.28 -30.20
N PHE A 536 -4.12 30.36 -30.30
CA PHE A 536 -2.73 30.65 -29.96
C PHE A 536 -1.91 31.35 -31.05
N ASN A 537 -2.35 31.27 -32.31
CA ASN A 537 -1.62 31.82 -33.47
C ASN A 537 -2.40 32.94 -34.17
N LYS A 538 -3.54 33.39 -33.62
CA LYS A 538 -4.30 34.52 -34.16
C LYS A 538 -3.43 35.75 -34.35
N GLY A 539 -3.50 36.37 -35.53
CA GLY A 539 -2.75 37.59 -35.84
C GLY A 539 -1.23 37.39 -35.99
N THR A 540 -0.77 36.13 -36.08
CA THR A 540 0.62 35.81 -36.39
C THR A 540 0.75 35.36 -37.84
N GLU A 541 1.83 35.74 -38.50
CA GLU A 541 2.13 35.31 -39.89
C GLU A 541 2.86 33.95 -39.90
N TRP A 542 2.36 32.99 -39.09
CA TRP A 542 3.02 31.70 -38.87
C TRP A 542 3.22 30.89 -40.16
N TYR A 543 2.38 31.13 -41.17
CA TYR A 543 2.42 30.48 -42.48
C TYR A 543 3.60 30.93 -43.35
N GLU A 544 4.20 32.09 -43.09
CA GLU A 544 5.32 32.60 -43.90
C GLU A 544 6.56 31.73 -43.82
N HIS A 545 6.82 31.16 -42.64
CA HIS A 545 8.00 30.35 -42.34
C HIS A 545 7.78 28.84 -42.57
N LYS A 546 6.65 28.42 -43.12
CA LYS A 546 6.29 27.00 -43.34
C LYS A 546 6.41 26.60 -44.79
N SER A 547 6.81 25.37 -45.10
CA SER A 547 6.85 24.87 -46.48
C SER A 547 5.44 24.73 -47.06
N SER A 548 5.30 24.65 -48.39
CA SER A 548 3.98 24.44 -49.00
C SER A 548 3.36 23.10 -48.59
N GLU A 549 4.17 22.06 -48.41
CA GLU A 549 3.75 20.75 -47.89
C GLU A 549 3.19 20.87 -46.46
N ASP A 550 3.86 21.62 -45.58
CA ASP A 550 3.38 21.87 -44.22
C ASP A 550 2.03 22.60 -44.20
N LEU A 551 1.84 23.56 -45.12
CA LEU A 551 0.60 24.33 -45.23
C LEU A 551 -0.55 23.48 -45.78
N ILE A 552 -0.28 22.58 -46.72
CA ILE A 552 -1.26 21.60 -47.22
C ILE A 552 -1.64 20.63 -46.09
N LEU A 553 -0.66 20.12 -45.33
CA LEU A 553 -0.93 19.26 -44.18
C LEU A 553 -1.78 19.98 -43.12
N TYR A 554 -1.55 21.28 -42.93
CA TYR A 554 -2.39 22.12 -42.07
C TYR A 554 -3.83 22.23 -42.60
N LEU A 555 -4.01 22.49 -43.90
CA LEU A 555 -5.33 22.56 -44.55
C LEU A 555 -6.07 21.21 -44.51
N GLY A 556 -5.33 20.09 -44.48
CA GLY A 556 -5.89 18.76 -44.25
C GLY A 556 -6.71 18.66 -42.96
N LYS A 557 -6.37 19.45 -41.92
CA LYS A 557 -7.16 19.53 -40.68
C LYS A 557 -8.54 20.15 -40.86
N TYR A 558 -8.78 20.86 -41.96
CA TYR A 558 -10.07 21.44 -42.33
C TYR A 558 -10.81 20.57 -43.36
N ASN A 559 -10.34 19.33 -43.58
CA ASN A 559 -10.77 18.46 -44.67
C ASN A 559 -10.58 19.14 -46.04
N ILE A 560 -9.49 19.89 -46.23
CA ILE A 560 -9.15 20.53 -47.51
C ILE A 560 -7.87 19.90 -48.01
N HIS A 561 -7.94 19.26 -49.17
CA HIS A 561 -6.82 18.52 -49.75
C HIS A 561 -6.18 19.29 -50.89
N GLU A 562 -4.96 18.92 -51.27
CA GLU A 562 -4.21 19.58 -52.35
C GLU A 562 -5.02 19.64 -53.65
N GLU A 563 -5.75 18.57 -53.99
CA GLU A 563 -6.59 18.50 -55.18
C GLU A 563 -7.76 19.50 -55.17
N ASP A 564 -8.26 19.86 -53.99
CA ASP A 564 -9.33 20.86 -53.85
C ASP A 564 -8.78 22.23 -54.18
N ILE A 565 -7.63 22.58 -53.59
CA ILE A 565 -6.91 23.84 -53.81
C ILE A 565 -6.47 23.96 -55.27
N PHE A 566 -5.94 22.88 -55.83
CA PHE A 566 -5.52 22.82 -57.23
C PHE A 566 -6.71 23.01 -58.17
N SER A 567 -7.86 22.38 -57.90
CA SER A 567 -9.05 22.57 -58.72
C SER A 567 -9.65 23.98 -58.63
N GLU A 568 -9.64 24.59 -57.43
CA GLU A 568 -10.05 25.99 -57.24
C GLU A 568 -9.09 26.94 -57.94
N TYR A 569 -7.78 26.71 -57.81
CA TYR A 569 -6.73 27.48 -58.47
C TYR A 569 -6.79 27.38 -60.00
N GLU A 570 -7.00 26.18 -60.55
CA GLU A 570 -7.21 25.99 -61.98
C GLU A 570 -8.48 26.68 -62.48
N ASN A 571 -9.57 26.65 -61.70
CA ASN A 571 -10.81 27.32 -62.08
C ASN A 571 -10.67 28.85 -62.01
N GLU A 572 -10.03 29.39 -60.97
CA GLU A 572 -9.68 30.82 -60.88
C GLU A 572 -8.78 31.24 -62.07
N MET A 573 -7.85 30.38 -62.51
CA MET A 573 -7.01 30.62 -63.69
C MET A 573 -7.81 30.50 -65.01
N LYS A 574 -8.80 29.59 -65.10
CA LYS A 574 -9.66 29.41 -66.29
C LYS A 574 -10.66 30.55 -66.49
N GLU A 575 -11.15 31.14 -65.40
CA GLU A 575 -12.04 32.31 -65.42
C GLU A 575 -11.32 33.63 -65.76
N GLN A 576 -9.98 33.63 -65.77
CA GLN A 576 -9.14 34.81 -66.08
C GLN A 576 -8.78 34.97 -67.57
N ASN A 577 -9.31 34.16 -68.49
CA ASN A 577 -9.07 34.37 -69.92
C ASN A 577 -9.73 35.67 -70.39
N THR A 578 -8.92 36.65 -70.82
CA THR A 578 -9.45 37.88 -71.42
C THR A 578 -10.06 37.57 -72.78
N TYR A 579 -10.90 38.47 -73.30
CA TYR A 579 -11.44 38.34 -74.66
C TYR A 579 -10.32 38.30 -75.71
N TYR A 580 -9.15 38.88 -75.42
CA TYR A 580 -7.95 38.79 -76.26
C TYR A 580 -7.36 37.37 -76.25
N ASP A 581 -7.32 36.73 -75.08
CA ASP A 581 -6.86 35.33 -74.94
C ASP A 581 -7.81 34.35 -75.63
N ILE A 582 -9.12 34.59 -75.58
CA ILE A 582 -10.15 33.79 -76.28
C ILE A 582 -9.96 33.87 -77.80
N LEU A 583 -9.56 35.04 -78.31
CA LEU A 583 -9.25 35.24 -79.73
C LEU A 583 -7.81 34.88 -80.11
N GLY A 584 -6.95 34.57 -79.13
CA GLY A 584 -5.54 34.21 -79.35
C GLY A 584 -4.67 35.36 -79.86
N ILE A 585 -4.99 36.60 -79.46
CA ILE A 585 -4.34 37.83 -79.92
C ILE A 585 -3.81 38.66 -78.75
N ALA A 586 -2.86 39.56 -79.00
CA ALA A 586 -2.31 40.44 -77.98
C ALA A 586 -3.31 41.54 -77.57
N PHE A 587 -3.18 42.07 -76.35
CA PHE A 587 -4.06 43.13 -75.82
C PHE A 587 -4.00 44.43 -76.66
N ASP A 588 -2.84 44.71 -77.26
CA ASP A 588 -2.59 45.84 -78.16
C ASP A 588 -2.88 45.51 -79.64
N ALA A 589 -3.48 44.35 -79.94
CA ALA A 589 -3.77 43.92 -81.30
C ALA A 589 -4.56 44.99 -82.07
N LYS A 590 -4.17 45.19 -83.33
CA LYS A 590 -4.82 46.17 -84.21
C LYS A 590 -6.21 45.67 -84.61
N SER A 591 -7.10 46.59 -84.98
CA SER A 591 -8.48 46.26 -85.39
C SER A 591 -8.53 45.26 -86.57
N GLU A 592 -7.50 45.23 -87.42
CA GLU A 592 -7.39 44.23 -88.49
C GLU A 592 -7.09 42.82 -87.94
N GLU A 593 -6.21 42.69 -86.94
CA GLU A 593 -5.85 41.41 -86.32
C GLU A 593 -7.03 40.81 -85.54
N ILE A 594 -7.82 41.64 -84.87
CA ILE A 594 -9.07 41.22 -84.19
C ILE A 594 -10.08 40.68 -85.21
N LYS A 595 -10.25 41.39 -86.34
CA LYS A 595 -11.15 40.96 -87.44
C LYS A 595 -10.70 39.65 -88.06
N GLU A 596 -9.41 39.49 -88.28
CA GLU A 596 -8.87 38.28 -88.89
C GLU A 596 -8.98 37.07 -87.95
N ALA A 597 -8.54 37.21 -86.70
CA ALA A 597 -8.60 36.15 -85.70
C ALA A 597 -10.05 35.75 -85.35
N GLY A 598 -10.92 36.73 -85.11
CA GLY A 598 -12.33 36.50 -84.79
C GLY A 598 -13.10 35.83 -85.92
N ARG A 599 -12.94 36.28 -87.18
CA ARG A 599 -13.59 35.63 -88.33
C ARG A 599 -13.08 34.20 -88.55
N LYS A 600 -11.78 33.97 -88.36
CA LYS A 600 -11.18 32.64 -88.47
C LYS A 600 -11.75 31.69 -87.44
N LEU A 601 -11.82 32.10 -86.18
CA LEU A 601 -12.33 31.28 -85.07
C LEU A 601 -13.86 31.09 -85.15
N LEU A 602 -14.63 32.12 -85.50
CA LEU A 602 -16.08 32.02 -85.72
C LEU A 602 -16.42 31.04 -86.85
N LYS A 603 -15.65 31.06 -87.95
CA LYS A 603 -15.82 30.11 -89.05
C LYS A 603 -15.42 28.69 -88.66
N PHE A 604 -14.43 28.54 -87.78
CA PHE A 604 -13.95 27.25 -87.30
C PHE A 604 -14.93 26.60 -86.31
N TYR A 605 -15.44 27.38 -85.37
CA TYR A 605 -16.38 26.93 -84.33
C TYR A 605 -17.85 27.07 -84.74
N HIS A 606 -18.17 27.40 -85.99
CA HIS A 606 -19.57 27.54 -86.42
C HIS A 606 -20.35 26.22 -86.24
N PRO A 607 -21.59 26.25 -85.70
CA PRO A 607 -22.41 25.04 -85.50
C PRO A 607 -22.57 24.22 -86.79
N ASP A 608 -22.83 24.89 -87.91
CA ASP A 608 -23.04 24.25 -89.22
C ASP A 608 -21.84 23.48 -89.77
N LYS A 609 -20.63 23.75 -89.27
CA LYS A 609 -19.42 23.03 -89.68
C LYS A 609 -19.05 21.87 -88.77
N ASN A 610 -19.72 21.75 -87.62
CA ASN A 610 -19.37 20.81 -86.56
C ASN A 610 -20.55 19.90 -86.15
N LEU A 611 -21.62 19.80 -86.97
CA LEU A 611 -22.82 18.98 -86.70
C LEU A 611 -22.53 17.50 -86.40
N ASN A 612 -21.44 16.94 -86.94
CA ASN A 612 -21.07 15.53 -86.80
C ASN A 612 -19.85 15.30 -85.89
N ASN A 613 -19.41 16.32 -85.14
CA ASN A 613 -18.28 16.21 -84.23
C ASN A 613 -18.78 15.92 -82.79
N PRO A 614 -18.55 14.71 -82.25
CA PRO A 614 -19.02 14.35 -80.91
C PRO A 614 -18.41 15.20 -79.79
N ASP A 615 -17.28 15.88 -80.04
CA ASP A 615 -16.60 16.77 -79.08
C ASP A 615 -16.92 18.27 -79.27
N TYR A 616 -17.95 18.59 -80.07
CA TYR A 616 -18.38 19.97 -80.30
C TYR A 616 -19.32 20.49 -79.20
N TYR A 617 -18.93 21.59 -78.57
CA TYR A 617 -19.74 22.31 -77.58
C TYR A 617 -20.13 23.68 -78.13
N SER A 618 -21.43 23.97 -78.24
CA SER A 618 -21.95 25.25 -78.72
C SER A 618 -21.44 26.45 -77.92
N GLU A 619 -21.11 26.23 -76.64
CA GLU A 619 -20.56 27.22 -75.73
C GLU A 619 -19.25 27.86 -76.23
N LYS A 620 -18.40 27.11 -76.96
CA LYS A 620 -17.16 27.65 -77.54
C LYS A 620 -17.43 28.68 -78.63
N PHE A 621 -18.46 28.47 -79.45
CA PHE A 621 -18.88 29.43 -80.47
C PHE A 621 -19.39 30.72 -79.83
N TYR A 622 -20.24 30.62 -78.80
CA TYR A 622 -20.77 31.79 -78.10
C TYR A 622 -19.67 32.60 -77.42
N LYS A 623 -18.70 31.97 -76.76
CA LYS A 623 -17.56 32.67 -76.14
C LYS A 623 -16.68 33.41 -77.15
N VAL A 624 -16.39 32.78 -78.29
CA VAL A 624 -15.62 33.42 -79.38
C VAL A 624 -16.44 34.56 -80.02
N TYR A 625 -17.75 34.38 -80.18
CA TYR A 625 -18.64 35.40 -80.69
C TYR A 625 -18.72 36.61 -79.78
N GLU A 626 -18.93 36.41 -78.49
CA GLU A 626 -18.99 37.48 -77.50
C GLU A 626 -17.66 38.24 -77.38
N ALA A 627 -16.53 37.51 -77.37
CA ALA A 627 -15.20 38.10 -77.38
C ALA A 627 -14.94 38.91 -78.65
N TYR A 628 -15.32 38.39 -79.82
CA TYR A 628 -15.20 39.09 -81.09
C TYR A 628 -16.11 40.31 -81.19
N ASP A 629 -17.39 40.19 -80.83
CA ASP A 629 -18.39 41.26 -80.88
C ASP A 629 -17.98 42.43 -79.97
N THR A 630 -17.46 42.12 -78.78
CA THR A 630 -16.99 43.14 -77.84
C THR A 630 -15.68 43.80 -78.28
N LEU A 631 -14.71 43.04 -78.81
CA LEU A 631 -13.40 43.58 -79.19
C LEU A 631 -13.38 44.25 -80.57
N ASN A 632 -14.28 43.87 -81.47
CA ASN A 632 -14.36 44.44 -82.82
C ASN A 632 -15.04 45.81 -82.84
N ASP A 633 -15.86 46.12 -81.83
CA ASP A 633 -16.48 47.43 -81.63
C ASP A 633 -15.56 48.33 -80.78
N GLU A 634 -15.15 49.48 -81.29
CA GLU A 634 -14.16 50.35 -80.61
C GLU A 634 -14.65 50.90 -79.27
N GLU A 635 -15.94 51.20 -79.14
CA GLU A 635 -16.51 51.77 -77.92
C GLU A 635 -16.64 50.70 -76.83
N ARG A 636 -17.15 49.51 -77.20
CA ARG A 636 -17.20 48.35 -76.30
C ARG A 636 -15.82 47.83 -75.93
N ARG A 637 -14.87 47.81 -76.88
CA ARG A 637 -13.47 47.45 -76.63
C ARG A 637 -12.82 48.41 -75.64
N LYS A 638 -13.07 49.71 -75.76
CA LYS A 638 -12.55 50.72 -74.83
C LYS A 638 -13.11 50.54 -73.42
N ILE A 639 -14.43 50.36 -73.29
CA ILE A 639 -15.09 50.09 -72.00
C ILE A 639 -14.54 48.80 -71.38
N TYR A 640 -14.44 47.73 -72.18
CA TYR A 640 -13.86 46.47 -71.75
C TYR A 640 -12.42 46.65 -71.27
N ASN A 641 -11.57 47.32 -72.05
CA ASN A 641 -10.17 47.60 -71.68
C ASN A 641 -10.05 48.43 -70.41
N GLU A 642 -10.89 49.45 -70.23
CA GLU A 642 -10.94 50.27 -69.02
C GLU A 642 -11.39 49.45 -67.81
N THR A 643 -12.41 48.59 -67.97
CA THR A 643 -12.86 47.67 -66.92
C THR A 643 -11.76 46.66 -66.57
N GLN A 644 -11.06 46.10 -67.56
CA GLN A 644 -9.91 45.22 -67.33
C GLN A 644 -8.76 45.95 -66.63
N LEU A 645 -8.45 47.19 -67.02
CA LEU A 645 -7.44 48.03 -66.35
C LEU A 645 -7.80 48.36 -64.90
N ILE A 646 -9.09 48.56 -64.60
CA ILE A 646 -9.59 48.76 -63.25
C ILE A 646 -9.47 47.47 -62.43
N LEU A 647 -9.88 46.33 -62.99
CA LEU A 647 -9.72 45.00 -62.37
C LEU A 647 -8.26 44.65 -62.10
N ILE A 648 -7.33 45.07 -62.99
CA ILE A 648 -5.88 44.91 -62.82
C ILE A 648 -5.33 45.76 -61.66
N LYS A 649 -5.92 46.93 -61.38
CA LYS A 649 -5.49 47.80 -60.28
C LYS A 649 -6.06 47.42 -58.91
N SER A 650 -7.17 46.68 -58.86
CA SER A 650 -7.89 46.39 -57.61
C SER A 650 -7.56 45.05 -56.95
N ASN A 651 -6.95 44.09 -57.67
CA ASN A 651 -6.61 42.77 -57.14
C ASN A 651 -5.09 42.51 -57.18
N GLU A 652 -4.53 41.94 -56.12
CA GLU A 652 -3.20 41.30 -56.15
C GLU A 652 -3.27 40.08 -57.10
N ILE A 653 -3.03 40.29 -58.39
CA ILE A 653 -3.16 39.24 -59.41
C ILE A 653 -2.02 38.23 -59.29
N ILE A 654 -2.42 36.97 -59.16
CA ILE A 654 -1.59 35.80 -59.38
C ILE A 654 -1.21 35.77 -60.88
N LYS A 655 0.02 36.14 -61.24
CA LYS A 655 0.50 36.05 -62.63
C LYS A 655 0.52 34.58 -63.09
N LYS A 656 0.15 34.34 -64.36
CA LYS A 656 0.30 33.03 -65.01
C LYS A 656 1.79 32.66 -65.00
N PRO A 657 2.18 31.53 -64.37
CA PRO A 657 3.57 31.20 -64.17
C PRO A 657 4.24 30.77 -65.48
N GLU A 658 5.34 31.41 -65.85
CA GLU A 658 6.13 31.10 -67.06
C GLU A 658 7.16 29.97 -66.80
N SER A 659 7.47 29.68 -65.54
CA SER A 659 8.35 28.59 -65.11
C SER A 659 7.75 27.74 -63.97
N VAL A 660 8.25 26.51 -63.78
CA VAL A 660 7.87 25.61 -62.67
C VAL A 660 8.08 26.28 -61.30
N LYS A 661 9.09 27.15 -61.19
CA LYS A 661 9.42 27.86 -59.95
C LYS A 661 8.37 28.94 -59.63
N ASP A 662 7.93 29.66 -60.65
CA ASP A 662 6.85 30.65 -60.52
C ASP A 662 5.51 29.98 -60.22
N TRP A 663 5.28 28.78 -60.77
CA TRP A 663 4.06 28.00 -60.50
C TRP A 663 4.02 27.60 -59.01
N ASN A 664 5.12 27.11 -58.47
CA ASN A 664 5.22 26.74 -57.06
C ASN A 664 5.02 27.95 -56.12
N GLU A 665 5.57 29.12 -56.44
CA GLU A 665 5.40 30.33 -55.64
C GLU A 665 3.95 30.87 -55.71
N SER A 666 3.37 30.84 -56.91
CA SER A 666 2.01 31.25 -57.22
C SER A 666 0.96 30.35 -56.53
N PHE A 667 1.17 29.03 -56.59
CA PHE A 667 0.36 28.04 -55.89
C PHE A 667 0.50 28.18 -54.36
N ARG A 668 1.72 28.43 -53.86
CA ARG A 668 1.94 28.76 -52.44
C ARG A 668 1.15 29.99 -51.99
N LYS A 669 1.10 31.06 -52.79
CA LYS A 669 0.28 32.25 -52.49
C LYS A 669 -1.20 31.92 -52.44
N ALA A 670 -1.69 31.04 -53.32
CA ALA A 670 -3.08 30.57 -53.28
C ALA A 670 -3.39 29.76 -52.00
N ILE A 671 -2.47 28.90 -51.56
CA ILE A 671 -2.57 28.18 -50.28
C ILE A 671 -2.65 29.18 -49.11
N ILE A 672 -1.76 30.17 -49.05
CA ILE A 672 -1.75 31.19 -48.00
C ILE A 672 -3.04 32.03 -48.03
N LYS A 673 -3.51 32.43 -49.22
CA LYS A 673 -4.78 33.15 -49.41
C LYS A 673 -5.95 32.32 -48.84
N LYS A 674 -5.99 31.01 -49.09
CA LYS A 674 -7.01 30.11 -48.54
C LYS A 674 -6.94 30.01 -47.01
N ILE A 675 -5.74 29.92 -46.45
CA ILE A 675 -5.53 29.92 -44.98
C ILE A 675 -6.04 31.23 -44.38
N LYS A 676 -5.66 32.39 -44.92
CA LYS A 676 -6.15 33.71 -44.46
C LYS A 676 -7.68 33.79 -44.47
N GLN A 677 -8.32 33.33 -45.55
CA GLN A 677 -9.78 33.30 -45.65
C GLN A 677 -10.44 32.38 -44.59
N LEU A 678 -9.80 31.27 -44.24
CA LEU A 678 -10.28 30.39 -43.18
C LEU A 678 -10.09 31.03 -41.80
N GLU A 679 -8.94 31.65 -41.55
CA GLU A 679 -8.66 32.35 -40.29
C GLU A 679 -9.57 33.56 -40.07
N GLU A 680 -10.00 34.25 -41.13
CA GLU A 680 -11.00 35.33 -41.05
C GLU A 680 -12.41 34.81 -40.76
N LYS A 681 -12.78 33.64 -41.31
CA LYS A 681 -14.11 33.04 -41.13
C LYS A 681 -14.26 32.31 -39.79
N LEU A 682 -13.17 31.76 -39.28
CA LEU A 682 -13.16 30.93 -38.08
C LEU A 682 -12.44 31.66 -36.96
N GLU A 683 -13.20 32.14 -35.99
CA GLU A 683 -12.68 32.90 -34.86
C GLU A 683 -12.87 32.13 -33.55
N ALA A 684 -11.77 31.76 -32.89
CA ALA A 684 -11.77 31.29 -31.51
C ALA A 684 -11.61 32.50 -30.57
N LYS A 685 -12.71 32.92 -29.91
CA LYS A 685 -12.73 34.15 -29.09
C LYS A 685 -12.17 33.97 -27.68
N GLU A 686 -12.46 32.84 -27.06
CA GLU A 686 -12.08 32.49 -25.70
C GLU A 686 -11.79 31.00 -25.60
N LEU A 687 -11.02 30.57 -24.59
CA LEU A 687 -10.81 29.17 -24.28
C LEU A 687 -11.81 28.71 -23.22
N SER A 688 -13.00 28.32 -23.66
CA SER A 688 -14.06 27.77 -22.83
C SER A 688 -14.86 26.71 -23.60
N PHE A 689 -15.78 26.01 -22.93
CA PHE A 689 -16.74 25.16 -23.64
C PHE A 689 -17.66 25.99 -24.55
N ASN A 690 -18.05 27.21 -24.14
CA ASN A 690 -18.84 28.12 -24.96
C ASN A 690 -18.10 28.52 -26.24
N GLY A 691 -16.83 28.92 -26.11
CA GLY A 691 -15.97 29.24 -27.25
C GLY A 691 -15.81 28.04 -28.21
N PHE A 692 -15.66 26.84 -27.66
CA PHE A 692 -15.59 25.61 -28.45
C PHE A 692 -16.92 25.30 -29.16
N TYR A 693 -18.05 25.46 -28.48
CA TYR A 693 -19.38 25.25 -29.06
C TYR A 693 -19.64 26.22 -30.23
N GLU A 694 -19.39 27.52 -30.04
CA GLU A 694 -19.50 28.54 -31.09
C GLU A 694 -18.56 28.25 -32.28
N TYR A 695 -17.34 27.78 -31.98
CA TYR A 695 -16.39 27.38 -33.01
C TYR A 695 -16.90 26.17 -33.82
N CYS A 696 -17.50 25.18 -33.17
CA CYS A 696 -18.10 24.01 -33.83
C CYS A 696 -19.22 24.42 -34.79
N GLU A 697 -20.06 25.40 -34.43
CA GLU A 697 -21.14 25.89 -35.29
C GLU A 697 -20.63 26.46 -36.63
N SER A 698 -19.41 27.01 -36.64
CA SER A 698 -18.80 27.58 -37.86
C SER A 698 -17.89 26.59 -38.58
N PHE A 699 -17.10 25.80 -37.84
CA PHE A 699 -16.10 24.87 -38.38
C PHE A 699 -16.74 23.61 -38.98
N LEU A 700 -17.67 22.96 -38.28
CA LEU A 700 -18.21 21.66 -38.70
C LEU A 700 -18.97 21.73 -40.04
N PRO A 701 -19.78 22.77 -40.33
CA PRO A 701 -20.39 22.91 -41.65
C PRO A 701 -19.37 23.02 -42.80
N LEU A 702 -18.20 23.61 -42.57
CA LEU A 702 -17.13 23.68 -43.56
C LEU A 702 -16.43 22.32 -43.73
N TYR A 703 -16.13 21.65 -42.62
CA TYR A 703 -15.43 20.37 -42.60
C TYR A 703 -16.25 19.22 -43.20
N LEU A 704 -17.54 19.15 -42.87
CA LEU A 704 -18.43 18.05 -43.28
C LEU A 704 -18.89 18.15 -44.74
N ASN A 705 -19.03 19.37 -45.28
CA ASN A 705 -19.56 19.62 -46.63
C ASN A 705 -18.48 19.77 -47.71
N ASN A 706 -17.30 19.15 -47.56
CA ASN A 706 -16.32 19.11 -48.65
C ASN A 706 -16.94 18.42 -49.87
N LYS A 707 -16.80 19.02 -51.07
CA LYS A 707 -17.40 18.54 -52.32
C LYS A 707 -16.87 17.17 -52.78
N LYS A 708 -15.61 16.84 -52.51
CA LYS A 708 -14.95 15.59 -52.92
C LYS A 708 -14.87 14.56 -51.78
N HIS A 709 -14.66 15.03 -50.55
CA HIS A 709 -14.52 14.19 -49.36
C HIS A 709 -15.65 14.46 -48.35
N ALA A 710 -16.89 14.34 -48.82
CA ALA A 710 -18.08 14.57 -48.00
C ALA A 710 -18.23 13.50 -46.91
N ILE A 711 -18.50 13.93 -45.68
CA ILE A 711 -18.80 13.04 -44.56
C ILE A 711 -20.32 12.94 -44.45
N ASN A 712 -20.84 11.72 -44.45
CA ASN A 712 -22.29 11.54 -44.49
C ASN A 712 -22.93 11.70 -43.09
N GLU A 713 -24.24 11.97 -43.06
CA GLU A 713 -24.98 12.18 -41.80
C GLU A 713 -25.04 10.92 -40.91
N ARG A 714 -24.79 9.73 -41.48
CA ARG A 714 -24.69 8.47 -40.72
C ARG A 714 -23.35 8.36 -39.98
N GLU A 715 -22.29 8.96 -40.50
CA GLU A 715 -20.96 8.99 -39.88
C GLU A 715 -20.87 10.04 -38.78
N PHE A 716 -21.44 11.23 -39.00
CA PHE A 716 -21.49 12.30 -38.01
C PHE A 716 -22.76 13.15 -38.13
N ASN A 717 -23.68 13.01 -37.18
CA ASN A 717 -24.89 13.84 -37.15
C ASN A 717 -24.63 15.17 -36.43
N PHE A 718 -24.35 16.22 -37.21
CA PHE A 718 -24.08 17.58 -36.70
C PHE A 718 -25.21 18.16 -35.85
N ARG A 719 -26.47 17.95 -36.25
CA ARG A 719 -27.63 18.49 -35.53
C ARG A 719 -27.78 17.86 -34.15
N THR A 720 -27.70 16.53 -34.09
CA THR A 720 -27.74 15.80 -32.81
C THR A 720 -26.55 16.16 -31.93
N PHE A 721 -25.36 16.28 -32.51
CA PHE A 721 -24.15 16.71 -31.79
C PHE A 721 -24.36 18.05 -31.08
N LEU A 722 -24.71 19.11 -31.82
CA LEU A 722 -24.95 20.42 -31.21
C LEU A 722 -26.13 20.42 -30.24
N PHE A 723 -27.22 19.71 -30.54
CA PHE A 723 -28.37 19.61 -29.65
C PHE A 723 -28.01 19.04 -28.28
N VAL A 724 -27.17 17.99 -28.23
CA VAL A 724 -26.72 17.39 -26.97
C VAL A 724 -25.76 18.30 -26.23
N LEU A 725 -24.80 18.91 -26.93
CA LEU A 725 -23.83 19.83 -26.32
C LEU A 725 -24.48 21.12 -25.79
N LYS A 726 -25.64 21.51 -26.34
CA LYS A 726 -26.39 22.70 -25.91
C LYS A 726 -26.78 22.69 -24.43
N ASP A 727 -26.94 21.52 -23.81
CA ASP A 727 -27.18 21.40 -22.37
C ASP A 727 -26.04 22.02 -21.53
N PHE A 728 -24.80 22.07 -22.05
CA PHE A 728 -23.59 22.61 -21.41
C PHE A 728 -23.17 23.98 -21.95
N TYR A 729 -23.85 24.46 -22.99
CA TYR A 729 -23.65 25.80 -23.53
C TYR A 729 -24.35 26.85 -22.65
N LYS A 730 -23.96 28.12 -22.79
CA LYS A 730 -24.55 29.26 -22.07
C LYS A 730 -26.08 29.24 -22.12
N GLY A 731 -26.71 29.18 -20.94
CA GLY A 731 -28.17 29.11 -20.77
C GLY A 731 -28.76 27.68 -20.77
N GLY A 732 -27.94 26.65 -20.97
CA GLY A 732 -28.29 25.25 -20.78
C GLY A 732 -28.29 24.82 -19.31
N ARG A 733 -28.83 23.63 -19.02
CA ARG A 733 -28.97 23.08 -17.66
C ARG A 733 -27.65 22.96 -16.89
N TYR A 734 -26.56 22.70 -17.61
CA TYR A 734 -25.20 22.50 -17.06
C TYR A 734 -24.22 23.56 -17.59
N GLY A 735 -24.74 24.74 -17.97
CA GLY A 735 -23.95 25.78 -18.65
C GLY A 735 -22.74 26.30 -17.87
N THR A 736 -22.75 26.19 -16.54
CA THR A 736 -21.63 26.63 -15.67
C THR A 736 -20.57 25.55 -15.47
N THR A 737 -20.92 24.27 -15.59
CA THR A 737 -20.07 23.12 -15.21
C THR A 737 -18.74 23.06 -15.96
N LEU A 738 -18.72 23.39 -17.26
CA LEU A 738 -17.55 23.28 -18.14
C LEU A 738 -16.93 24.63 -18.56
N ASN A 739 -17.45 25.74 -18.03
CA ASN A 739 -17.12 27.09 -18.50
C ASN A 739 -16.47 27.95 -17.43
N GLU A 740 -16.86 27.80 -16.16
CA GLU A 740 -16.22 28.53 -15.08
C GLU A 740 -14.87 27.88 -14.76
N SER A 741 -13.86 28.70 -14.48
CA SER A 741 -12.57 28.19 -14.01
C SER A 741 -12.79 27.33 -12.78
N ALA A 742 -12.13 26.16 -12.74
CA ALA A 742 -12.00 25.44 -11.48
C ALA A 742 -11.42 26.41 -10.46
N ASP A 743 -11.82 26.25 -9.21
CA ASP A 743 -11.19 27.02 -8.16
C ASP A 743 -9.68 26.71 -8.20
N ASN A 744 -8.88 27.69 -8.65
CA ASN A 744 -7.44 27.52 -8.89
C ASN A 744 -6.72 27.05 -7.62
N THR A 745 -7.32 27.26 -6.44
CA THR A 745 -6.84 26.73 -5.16
C THR A 745 -6.77 25.20 -5.13
N LEU A 746 -7.60 24.47 -5.90
CA LEU A 746 -7.57 23.01 -5.95
C LEU A 746 -6.23 22.47 -6.41
N PHE A 747 -5.54 23.16 -7.32
CA PHE A 747 -4.24 22.71 -7.79
C PHE A 747 -3.17 22.77 -6.68
N ASP A 748 -3.23 23.78 -5.81
CA ASP A 748 -2.26 23.98 -4.73
C ASP A 748 -2.58 23.20 -3.45
N GLU A 749 -3.85 22.82 -3.29
CA GLU A 749 -4.35 22.14 -2.10
C GLU A 749 -3.68 20.76 -1.89
N PRO A 750 -3.06 20.49 -0.73
CA PRO A 750 -2.41 19.20 -0.45
C PRO A 750 -3.40 18.07 -0.23
N PHE A 751 -4.62 18.35 0.21
CA PHE A 751 -5.60 17.32 0.54
C PHE A 751 -6.97 17.64 -0.02
N ILE A 752 -7.47 16.78 -0.92
CA ILE A 752 -8.74 16.96 -1.60
C ILE A 752 -9.56 15.67 -1.46
N VAL A 753 -10.83 15.81 -1.09
CA VAL A 753 -11.79 14.71 -1.05
C VAL A 753 -12.96 15.05 -1.97
N PHE A 754 -13.17 14.22 -2.99
CA PHE A 754 -14.33 14.27 -3.86
C PHE A 754 -15.35 13.24 -3.39
N GLU A 755 -16.46 13.70 -2.84
CA GLU A 755 -17.59 12.85 -2.47
C GLU A 755 -18.60 12.82 -3.63
N ILE A 756 -18.77 11.64 -4.18
CA ILE A 756 -19.49 11.42 -5.45
C ILE A 756 -20.78 10.63 -5.28
N ASP A 757 -21.24 10.37 -4.04
CA ASP A 757 -22.39 9.49 -3.78
C ASP A 757 -23.67 10.02 -4.44
N ASN A 758 -23.88 11.34 -4.36
CA ASN A 758 -25.04 12.01 -4.96
C ASN A 758 -25.04 12.02 -6.50
N VAL A 759 -23.90 11.77 -7.15
CA VAL A 759 -23.78 11.82 -8.62
C VAL A 759 -23.51 10.49 -9.28
N LYS A 760 -23.09 9.46 -8.54
CA LYS A 760 -22.66 8.17 -9.11
C LYS A 760 -23.69 7.54 -10.05
N ASP A 761 -24.98 7.73 -9.77
CA ASP A 761 -26.09 7.17 -10.54
C ASP A 761 -26.55 8.09 -11.69
N ASN A 762 -25.97 9.29 -11.84
CA ASN A 762 -26.30 10.23 -12.90
C ASN A 762 -25.48 9.94 -14.17
N PRO A 763 -26.08 9.42 -15.25
CA PRO A 763 -25.34 8.96 -16.43
C PRO A 763 -24.67 10.08 -17.24
N LYS A 764 -25.09 11.35 -17.06
CA LYS A 764 -24.51 12.50 -17.74
C LYS A 764 -23.41 13.18 -16.91
N LEU A 765 -23.67 13.39 -15.62
CA LEU A 765 -22.76 14.14 -14.74
C LEU A 765 -21.61 13.29 -14.23
N PHE A 766 -21.86 12.02 -13.91
CA PHE A 766 -20.87 11.17 -13.26
C PHE A 766 -19.54 11.04 -14.03
N PRO A 767 -19.55 10.76 -15.36
CA PRO A 767 -18.28 10.60 -16.04
C PRO A 767 -17.59 11.95 -16.33
N ILE A 768 -18.30 13.08 -16.27
CA ILE A 768 -17.69 14.43 -16.27
C ILE A 768 -16.94 14.69 -14.96
N VAL A 769 -17.60 14.42 -13.82
CA VAL A 769 -16.97 14.56 -12.48
C VAL A 769 -15.74 13.67 -12.38
N THR A 770 -15.83 12.43 -12.85
CA THR A 770 -14.70 11.49 -12.93
C THR A 770 -13.53 12.06 -13.76
N LEU A 771 -13.81 12.65 -14.93
CA LEU A 771 -12.78 13.27 -15.76
C LEU A 771 -12.12 14.47 -15.08
N ILE A 772 -12.89 15.31 -14.40
CA ILE A 772 -12.38 16.47 -13.63
C ILE A 772 -11.41 16.01 -12.54
N ILE A 773 -11.79 14.97 -11.79
CA ILE A 773 -10.95 14.37 -10.75
C ILE A 773 -9.63 13.87 -11.35
N MET A 774 -9.71 13.12 -12.44
CA MET A 774 -8.53 12.56 -13.10
C MET A 774 -7.62 13.64 -13.66
N ASP A 775 -8.17 14.66 -14.33
CA ASP A 775 -7.38 15.78 -14.86
C ASP A 775 -6.70 16.57 -13.73
N THR A 776 -7.43 16.84 -12.64
CA THR A 776 -6.87 17.49 -11.43
C THR A 776 -5.66 16.72 -10.90
N PHE A 777 -5.77 15.39 -10.78
CA PHE A 777 -4.67 14.56 -10.31
C PHE A 777 -3.50 14.49 -11.30
N ILE A 778 -3.78 14.36 -12.61
CA ILE A 778 -2.75 14.34 -13.66
C ILE A 778 -1.99 15.66 -13.71
N GLN A 779 -2.68 16.80 -13.57
CA GLN A 779 -2.04 18.11 -13.49
C GLN A 779 -1.10 18.20 -12.29
N LYS A 780 -1.57 17.81 -11.09
CA LYS A 780 -0.71 17.73 -9.89
C LYS A 780 0.50 16.82 -10.13
N MET A 781 0.28 15.65 -10.71
CA MET A 781 1.33 14.68 -11.02
C MET A 781 2.42 15.28 -11.94
N ARG A 782 2.03 16.04 -12.97
CA ARG A 782 2.97 16.59 -13.97
C ARG A 782 3.67 17.88 -13.53
N LEU A 783 2.96 18.73 -12.81
CA LEU A 783 3.42 20.10 -12.51
C LEU A 783 4.07 20.22 -11.13
N ARG A 784 3.67 19.42 -10.13
CA ARG A 784 4.17 19.52 -8.74
C ARG A 784 5.32 18.54 -8.49
N LYS A 785 6.56 18.86 -8.90
CA LYS A 785 7.68 17.88 -8.88
C LYS A 785 8.31 17.64 -7.49
N ASP A 786 8.01 18.47 -6.51
CA ASP A 786 8.65 18.55 -5.19
C ASP A 786 7.94 17.74 -4.10
N ARG A 787 6.78 17.14 -4.41
CA ARG A 787 5.92 16.44 -3.43
C ARG A 787 5.54 15.05 -3.93
N ARG A 788 5.16 14.16 -3.03
CA ARG A 788 4.57 12.85 -3.40
C ARG A 788 3.11 13.01 -3.80
N LYS A 789 2.55 12.06 -4.55
CA LYS A 789 1.14 12.08 -4.98
C LYS A 789 0.44 10.76 -4.67
N ALA A 790 -0.76 10.82 -4.11
CA ALA A 790 -1.61 9.63 -3.94
C ALA A 790 -3.01 9.92 -4.49
N LEU A 791 -3.46 9.11 -5.46
CA LEU A 791 -4.87 9.05 -5.85
C LEU A 791 -5.51 7.84 -5.17
N ILE A 792 -6.53 8.06 -4.37
CA ILE A 792 -7.24 7.01 -3.64
C ILE A 792 -8.65 6.93 -4.18
N ILE A 793 -9.04 5.75 -4.66
CA ILE A 793 -10.37 5.48 -5.22
C ILE A 793 -11.05 4.45 -4.33
N GLU A 794 -11.99 4.88 -3.49
CA GLU A 794 -12.72 4.01 -2.57
C GLU A 794 -14.15 3.78 -3.03
N GLU A 795 -14.48 2.52 -3.35
CA GLU A 795 -15.79 2.02 -3.85
C GLU A 795 -16.33 2.69 -5.13
N ALA A 796 -15.80 3.86 -5.48
CA ALA A 796 -16.06 4.64 -6.68
C ALA A 796 -15.52 3.98 -7.96
N TRP A 797 -14.60 3.02 -7.82
CA TRP A 797 -13.88 2.46 -8.97
C TRP A 797 -14.82 1.76 -9.96
N LYS A 798 -15.92 1.14 -9.49
CA LYS A 798 -16.92 0.49 -10.36
C LYS A 798 -17.51 1.49 -11.34
N ALA A 799 -17.92 2.63 -10.80
CA ALA A 799 -18.50 3.69 -11.58
C ALA A 799 -17.44 4.30 -12.51
N ILE A 800 -16.22 4.52 -12.01
CA ILE A 800 -15.11 5.13 -12.76
C ILE A 800 -14.56 4.21 -13.86
N ALA A 801 -14.73 2.90 -13.79
CA ALA A 801 -14.11 1.94 -14.72
C ALA A 801 -14.98 1.55 -15.93
N SER A 802 -15.79 2.47 -16.44
CA SER A 802 -16.52 2.28 -17.70
C SER A 802 -15.56 1.98 -18.87
N LYS A 803 -16.09 1.45 -19.99
CA LYS A 803 -15.27 1.01 -21.14
C LYS A 803 -14.32 2.09 -21.68
N LEU A 804 -14.74 3.36 -21.66
CA LEU A 804 -13.93 4.52 -22.03
C LEU A 804 -12.91 4.91 -20.95
N MET A 805 -13.27 4.81 -19.67
CA MET A 805 -12.45 5.28 -18.55
C MET A 805 -11.43 4.27 -18.04
N GLY A 806 -11.66 2.97 -18.26
CA GLY A 806 -10.71 1.92 -17.89
C GLY A 806 -9.32 2.11 -18.54
N GLY A 807 -9.27 2.65 -19.76
CA GLY A 807 -8.02 3.02 -20.42
C GLY A 807 -7.23 4.13 -19.70
N TYR A 808 -7.94 5.08 -19.09
CA TYR A 808 -7.33 6.16 -18.29
C TYR A 808 -6.75 5.64 -16.99
N ILE A 809 -7.47 4.77 -16.28
CA ILE A 809 -6.97 4.14 -15.05
C ILE A 809 -5.69 3.36 -15.36
N LEU A 810 -5.68 2.58 -16.46
CA LEU A 810 -4.49 1.86 -16.91
C LEU A 810 -3.30 2.78 -17.19
N TYR A 811 -3.55 3.86 -17.94
CA TYR A 811 -2.54 4.86 -18.23
C TYR A 811 -1.97 5.46 -16.94
N LEU A 812 -2.84 5.81 -15.99
CA LEU A 812 -2.45 6.36 -14.71
C LEU A 812 -1.55 5.40 -13.93
N TYR A 813 -1.97 4.15 -13.74
CA TYR A 813 -1.21 3.14 -13.01
C TYR A 813 0.19 2.91 -13.60
N LYS A 814 0.31 2.93 -14.95
CA LYS A 814 1.59 2.77 -15.64
C LYS A 814 2.50 3.99 -15.56
N THR A 815 1.91 5.18 -15.43
CA THR A 815 2.61 6.47 -15.56
C THR A 815 2.95 7.08 -14.21
N VAL A 816 2.06 6.97 -13.21
CA VAL A 816 2.19 7.61 -11.89
C VAL A 816 3.50 7.25 -11.17
N ARG A 817 3.99 6.02 -11.38
CA ARG A 817 5.29 5.54 -10.85
C ARG A 817 6.49 6.37 -11.30
N LYS A 818 6.41 7.06 -12.45
CA LYS A 818 7.47 7.95 -12.97
C LYS A 818 7.48 9.32 -12.32
N PHE A 819 6.44 9.67 -11.57
CA PHE A 819 6.19 11.00 -11.00
C PHE A 819 6.10 10.98 -9.48
N TRP A 820 6.79 10.03 -8.83
CA TRP A 820 6.81 9.86 -7.37
C TRP A 820 5.41 9.80 -6.75
N GLY A 821 4.49 9.14 -7.46
CA GLY A 821 3.13 8.95 -7.00
C GLY A 821 2.69 7.48 -6.98
N GLU A 822 1.52 7.29 -6.41
CA GLU A 822 0.83 6.01 -6.31
C GLU A 822 -0.66 6.18 -6.57
N ALA A 823 -1.25 5.14 -7.14
CA ALA A 823 -2.70 4.97 -7.20
C ALA A 823 -3.10 3.86 -6.22
N VAL A 824 -4.17 4.09 -5.47
CA VAL A 824 -4.72 3.18 -4.47
C VAL A 824 -6.18 2.91 -4.79
N VAL A 825 -6.55 1.64 -4.89
CA VAL A 825 -7.96 1.23 -5.05
C VAL A 825 -8.40 0.47 -3.82
N VAL A 826 -9.55 0.85 -3.29
CA VAL A 826 -10.14 0.27 -2.08
C VAL A 826 -11.52 -0.29 -2.44
N THR A 827 -11.75 -1.58 -2.15
CA THR A 827 -13.00 -2.28 -2.52
C THR A 827 -13.45 -3.31 -1.47
N GLN A 828 -14.74 -3.62 -1.47
CA GLN A 828 -15.38 -4.66 -0.65
C GLN A 828 -15.41 -6.03 -1.31
N GLU A 829 -15.72 -6.06 -2.60
CA GLU A 829 -16.07 -7.28 -3.33
C GLU A 829 -15.11 -7.45 -4.51
N LEU A 830 -14.50 -8.63 -4.58
CA LEU A 830 -13.52 -8.96 -5.62
C LEU A 830 -14.20 -9.37 -6.93
N ASP A 831 -15.36 -10.01 -6.86
CA ASP A 831 -16.10 -10.52 -8.02
C ASP A 831 -16.47 -9.40 -9.00
N ASP A 832 -16.75 -8.20 -8.48
CA ASP A 832 -16.98 -7.02 -9.31
C ASP A 832 -15.78 -6.67 -10.19
N ILE A 833 -14.55 -6.86 -9.67
CA ILE A 833 -13.31 -6.55 -10.40
C ILE A 833 -13.06 -7.62 -11.46
N ILE A 834 -13.28 -8.89 -11.10
CA ILE A 834 -13.11 -10.03 -11.99
C ILE A 834 -14.06 -9.93 -13.20
N GLY A 835 -15.27 -9.42 -12.99
CA GLY A 835 -16.26 -9.19 -14.05
C GLY A 835 -15.82 -8.20 -15.13
N ASN A 836 -14.79 -7.39 -14.90
CA ASN A 836 -14.28 -6.40 -15.86
C ASN A 836 -12.81 -6.66 -16.22
N ALA A 837 -12.59 -7.26 -17.39
CA ALA A 837 -11.26 -7.61 -17.89
C ALA A 837 -10.30 -6.41 -17.97
N VAL A 838 -10.81 -5.22 -18.32
CA VAL A 838 -9.98 -4.00 -18.40
C VAL A 838 -9.47 -3.62 -17.00
N VAL A 839 -10.28 -3.78 -15.96
CA VAL A 839 -9.92 -3.41 -14.58
C VAL A 839 -8.94 -4.42 -13.97
N LYS A 840 -9.22 -5.70 -14.14
CA LYS A 840 -8.35 -6.79 -13.68
C LYS A 840 -6.91 -6.62 -14.20
N ASP A 841 -6.77 -6.42 -15.51
CA ASP A 841 -5.45 -6.30 -16.15
C ASP A 841 -4.75 -4.97 -15.85
N SER A 842 -5.51 -3.95 -15.44
CA SER A 842 -4.99 -2.60 -15.23
C SER A 842 -4.63 -2.29 -13.78
N ILE A 843 -5.39 -2.80 -12.82
CA ILE A 843 -5.23 -2.44 -11.40
C ILE A 843 -4.43 -3.50 -10.67
N ILE A 844 -4.85 -4.76 -10.72
CA ILE A 844 -4.23 -5.84 -9.93
C ILE A 844 -2.83 -6.15 -10.46
N ASN A 845 -2.69 -6.36 -11.78
CA ASN A 845 -1.39 -6.66 -12.40
C ASN A 845 -0.36 -5.52 -12.30
N ASN A 846 -0.80 -4.28 -12.00
CA ASN A 846 0.08 -3.12 -11.84
C ASN A 846 0.14 -2.63 -10.39
N SER A 847 -0.29 -3.45 -9.42
CA SER A 847 -0.17 -3.19 -7.98
C SER A 847 0.77 -4.21 -7.36
N ASP A 848 1.88 -3.73 -6.78
CA ASP A 848 2.83 -4.63 -6.09
C ASP A 848 2.58 -4.69 -4.58
N THR A 849 1.68 -3.83 -4.07
CA THR A 849 1.34 -3.78 -2.65
C THR A 849 -0.13 -4.11 -2.45
N PHE A 850 -0.42 -5.10 -1.61
CA PHE A 850 -1.78 -5.51 -1.28
C PHE A 850 -2.03 -5.34 0.22
N ILE A 851 -3.17 -4.75 0.57
CA ILE A 851 -3.64 -4.60 1.95
C ILE A 851 -4.94 -5.40 2.08
N LEU A 852 -4.92 -6.45 2.88
CA LEU A 852 -6.07 -7.33 3.08
C LEU A 852 -6.52 -7.22 4.53
N LEU A 853 -7.77 -6.80 4.74
CA LEU A 853 -8.39 -6.83 6.07
C LEU A 853 -8.98 -8.23 6.32
N ASP A 854 -9.69 -8.43 7.43
CA ASP A 854 -10.30 -9.71 7.79
C ASP A 854 -11.13 -10.32 6.65
N GLN A 855 -10.65 -11.45 6.11
CA GLN A 855 -11.27 -12.18 4.99
C GLN A 855 -12.12 -13.38 5.46
N THR A 856 -12.42 -13.51 6.75
CA THR A 856 -13.14 -14.68 7.29
C THR A 856 -14.50 -14.90 6.61
N LYS A 857 -15.17 -13.83 6.17
CA LYS A 857 -16.44 -13.90 5.42
C LYS A 857 -16.32 -14.58 4.05
N PHE A 858 -15.12 -14.63 3.46
CA PHE A 858 -14.87 -15.18 2.13
C PHE A 858 -14.17 -16.54 2.17
N LYS A 859 -14.11 -17.20 3.35
CA LYS A 859 -13.36 -18.45 3.55
C LYS A 859 -13.67 -19.52 2.48
N ASP A 860 -14.94 -19.71 2.13
CA ASP A 860 -15.37 -20.75 1.18
C ASP A 860 -14.95 -20.47 -0.27
N ASN A 861 -14.71 -19.20 -0.62
CA ASN A 861 -14.33 -18.77 -1.98
C ASN A 861 -12.93 -18.16 -2.03
N PHE A 862 -12.13 -18.31 -0.97
CA PHE A 862 -10.85 -17.61 -0.82
C PHE A 862 -9.80 -18.06 -1.85
N ASP A 863 -9.89 -19.28 -2.36
CA ASP A 863 -8.98 -19.80 -3.39
C ASP A 863 -8.99 -18.93 -4.66
N ARG A 864 -10.14 -18.35 -5.02
CA ARG A 864 -10.25 -17.42 -6.15
C ARG A 864 -9.49 -16.12 -5.88
N ILE A 865 -9.62 -15.60 -4.66
CA ILE A 865 -8.92 -14.39 -4.20
C ILE A 865 -7.41 -14.65 -4.19
N ALA A 866 -7.00 -15.79 -3.63
CA ALA A 866 -5.61 -16.21 -3.56
C ALA A 866 -4.98 -16.37 -4.94
N ALA A 867 -5.66 -17.01 -5.88
CA ALA A 867 -5.18 -17.16 -7.25
C ALA A 867 -5.01 -15.80 -7.96
N LEU A 868 -5.95 -14.87 -7.75
CA LEU A 868 -5.90 -13.56 -8.39
C LEU A 868 -4.77 -12.68 -7.85
N LEU A 869 -4.56 -12.70 -6.53
CA LEU A 869 -3.55 -11.89 -5.84
C LEU A 869 -2.20 -12.61 -5.72
N SER A 870 -2.06 -13.78 -6.38
CA SER A 870 -0.86 -14.64 -6.32
C SER A 870 -0.41 -14.91 -4.87
N LEU A 871 -1.36 -15.27 -4.00
CA LEU A 871 -1.11 -15.59 -2.59
C LEU A 871 -0.74 -17.05 -2.41
N ASN A 872 0.43 -17.31 -1.83
CA ASN A 872 0.85 -18.67 -1.48
C ASN A 872 0.16 -19.16 -0.20
N LYS A 873 0.28 -20.46 0.12
CA LYS A 873 -0.41 -21.06 1.27
C LYS A 873 0.02 -20.46 2.62
N VAL A 874 1.29 -20.08 2.77
CA VAL A 874 1.81 -19.39 3.97
C VAL A 874 1.11 -18.04 4.15
N GLU A 875 1.00 -17.24 3.09
CA GLU A 875 0.30 -15.95 3.11
C GLU A 875 -1.18 -16.12 3.44
N GLN A 876 -1.85 -17.13 2.86
CA GLN A 876 -3.24 -17.45 3.19
C GLN A 876 -3.42 -17.78 4.67
N ASN A 877 -2.54 -18.63 5.23
CA ASN A 877 -2.56 -18.98 6.65
C ASN A 877 -2.39 -17.74 7.53
N LYS A 878 -1.45 -16.83 7.20
CA LYS A 878 -1.30 -15.54 7.89
C LYS A 878 -2.60 -14.72 7.85
N ILE A 879 -3.22 -14.58 6.68
CA ILE A 879 -4.44 -13.77 6.51
C ILE A 879 -5.58 -14.29 7.40
N PHE A 880 -5.72 -15.61 7.56
CA PHE A 880 -6.75 -16.18 8.41
C PHE A 880 -6.49 -16.06 9.91
N THR A 881 -5.29 -15.63 10.33
CA THR A 881 -5.01 -15.28 11.74
C THR A 881 -5.47 -13.88 12.11
N ILE A 882 -5.78 -13.01 11.14
CA ILE A 882 -6.24 -11.63 11.35
C ILE A 882 -7.44 -11.61 12.31
N ASN A 883 -7.31 -10.87 13.42
CA ASN A 883 -8.33 -10.68 14.47
C ASN A 883 -8.80 -11.96 15.19
N ASN A 884 -8.19 -13.11 14.89
CA ASN A 884 -8.54 -14.44 15.42
C ASN A 884 -7.57 -14.93 16.53
N LEU A 885 -6.52 -14.15 16.84
CA LEU A 885 -5.62 -14.42 17.96
C LEU A 885 -6.12 -13.81 19.27
N ASN A 886 -5.64 -14.33 20.39
CA ASN A 886 -5.92 -13.80 21.72
C ASN A 886 -4.96 -12.65 22.09
N ASN A 887 -4.99 -11.56 21.33
CA ASN A 887 -4.07 -10.42 21.47
C ASN A 887 -4.79 -9.08 21.65
N LYS A 888 -6.02 -9.10 22.19
CA LYS A 888 -6.87 -7.90 22.35
C LYS A 888 -6.81 -7.29 23.76
N PHE A 889 -6.20 -7.98 24.72
CA PHE A 889 -6.13 -7.52 26.10
C PHE A 889 -5.34 -6.21 26.21
N GLY A 890 -5.89 -5.22 26.93
CA GLY A 890 -5.25 -3.91 27.12
C GLY A 890 -5.23 -3.02 25.87
N ARG A 891 -5.81 -3.46 24.74
CA ARG A 891 -5.84 -2.71 23.48
C ARG A 891 -7.23 -2.13 23.25
N SER A 892 -7.29 -0.83 23.02
CA SER A 892 -8.55 -0.16 22.68
C SER A 892 -8.57 0.19 21.19
N ARG A 893 -9.67 -0.09 20.48
CA ARG A 893 -9.86 0.28 19.05
C ARG A 893 -8.76 -0.25 18.14
N PHE A 894 -8.60 -1.57 18.21
CA PHE A 894 -7.58 -2.31 17.50
C PHE A 894 -8.22 -3.26 16.47
N LYS A 895 -7.69 -3.26 15.25
CA LYS A 895 -7.94 -4.27 14.23
C LYS A 895 -6.64 -4.64 13.52
N GLU A 896 -6.53 -5.87 13.06
CA GLU A 896 -5.40 -6.33 12.25
C GLU A 896 -5.68 -6.20 10.74
N PHE A 897 -4.60 -6.07 9.98
CA PHE A 897 -4.61 -6.15 8.53
C PHE A 897 -3.31 -6.79 8.04
N TYR A 898 -3.37 -7.44 6.88
CA TYR A 898 -2.22 -8.02 6.21
C TYR A 898 -1.69 -7.06 5.13
N LEU A 899 -0.38 -6.85 5.10
CA LEU A 899 0.32 -5.99 4.15
C LEU A 899 1.34 -6.83 3.36
N LYS A 900 1.00 -7.14 2.11
CA LYS A 900 1.91 -7.73 1.12
C LYS A 900 2.63 -6.65 0.35
N ARG A 901 3.95 -6.80 0.23
CA ARG A 901 4.84 -5.94 -0.55
C ARG A 901 5.67 -6.86 -1.43
N GLY A 902 5.33 -6.95 -2.71
CA GLY A 902 5.94 -7.92 -3.62
C GLY A 902 5.68 -9.36 -3.18
N SER A 903 6.75 -10.13 -2.93
CA SER A 903 6.69 -11.55 -2.60
C SER A 903 6.58 -11.88 -1.10
N LYS A 904 6.69 -10.89 -0.21
CA LYS A 904 6.56 -11.10 1.24
C LYS A 904 5.41 -10.27 1.79
N GLY A 905 4.73 -10.75 2.83
CA GLY A 905 3.72 -9.98 3.54
C GLY A 905 3.56 -10.40 4.99
N GLU A 906 3.19 -9.43 5.81
CA GLU A 906 3.10 -9.55 7.27
C GLU A 906 1.77 -8.99 7.79
N VAL A 907 1.39 -9.39 9.01
CA VAL A 907 0.19 -8.89 9.67
C VAL A 907 0.57 -7.81 10.67
N TYR A 908 -0.10 -6.67 10.57
CA TYR A 908 0.09 -5.52 11.45
C TYR A 908 -1.21 -5.14 12.15
N GLY A 909 -1.07 -4.51 13.29
CA GLY A 909 -2.17 -3.92 14.03
C GLY A 909 -2.41 -2.45 13.71
N ASN A 910 -3.62 -2.13 13.31
CA ASN A 910 -4.16 -0.78 13.27
C ASN A 910 -4.81 -0.46 14.63
N GLU A 911 -4.01 0.08 15.54
CA GLU A 911 -4.45 0.61 16.82
C GLU A 911 -4.16 2.10 16.88
N VAL A 912 -5.11 2.89 17.34
CA VAL A 912 -5.03 4.36 17.34
C VAL A 912 -5.48 4.95 18.68
N SER A 913 -5.07 6.18 18.97
CA SER A 913 -5.57 6.91 20.14
C SER A 913 -7.07 7.23 20.00
N LEU A 914 -7.70 7.63 21.11
CA LEU A 914 -9.11 8.02 21.09
C LEU A 914 -9.36 9.26 20.20
N GLU A 915 -8.45 10.24 20.24
CA GLU A 915 -8.50 11.45 19.42
C GLU A 915 -8.42 11.13 17.93
N GLN A 916 -7.52 10.20 17.56
CA GLN A 916 -7.44 9.69 16.19
C GLN A 916 -8.71 8.96 15.79
N TYR A 917 -9.24 8.08 16.64
CA TYR A 917 -10.50 7.38 16.37
C TYR A 917 -11.66 8.35 16.10
N LEU A 918 -11.83 9.38 16.94
CA LEU A 918 -12.89 10.39 16.79
C LEU A 918 -12.69 11.26 15.53
N THR A 919 -11.46 11.35 15.02
CA THR A 919 -11.17 12.01 13.74
C THR A 919 -11.52 11.12 12.54
N TYR A 920 -11.26 9.81 12.66
CA TYR A 920 -11.38 8.84 11.56
C TYR A 920 -12.74 8.12 11.51
N THR A 921 -13.58 8.31 12.52
CA THR A 921 -14.84 7.57 12.65
C THR A 921 -15.75 7.79 11.45
N THR A 922 -16.31 6.70 10.94
CA THR A 922 -17.29 6.69 9.86
C THR A 922 -18.73 6.74 10.39
N GLU A 923 -18.92 6.58 11.70
CA GLU A 923 -20.24 6.55 12.33
C GLU A 923 -20.85 7.95 12.42
N LYS A 924 -21.99 8.16 11.75
CA LYS A 924 -22.67 9.46 11.69
C LYS A 924 -22.97 10.07 13.07
N PRO A 925 -23.48 9.31 14.08
CA PRO A 925 -23.70 9.87 15.41
C PRO A 925 -22.43 10.40 16.06
N GLU A 926 -21.30 9.70 15.91
CA GLU A 926 -20.02 10.13 16.48
C GLU A 926 -19.50 11.39 15.79
N LYS A 927 -19.60 11.46 14.46
CA LYS A 927 -19.26 12.66 13.68
C LYS A 927 -20.05 13.89 14.13
N SER A 928 -21.38 13.77 14.24
CA SER A 928 -22.23 14.86 14.68
C SER A 928 -21.87 15.33 16.10
N ALA A 929 -21.56 14.39 17.00
CA ALA A 929 -21.09 14.75 18.34
C ALA A 929 -19.80 15.57 18.29
N VAL A 930 -18.80 15.14 17.53
CA VAL A 930 -17.54 15.90 17.35
C VAL A 930 -17.80 17.28 16.74
N GLU A 931 -18.69 17.39 15.76
CA GLU A 931 -19.04 18.67 15.13
C GLU A 931 -19.62 19.69 16.12
N TYR A 932 -20.46 19.28 17.07
CA TYR A 932 -20.95 20.18 18.12
C TYR A 932 -19.81 20.74 18.99
N TYR A 933 -18.78 19.93 19.27
CA TYR A 933 -17.58 20.41 19.97
C TYR A 933 -16.75 21.36 19.09
N VAL A 934 -16.54 21.03 17.82
CA VAL A 934 -15.81 21.89 16.88
C VAL A 934 -16.49 23.25 16.71
N GLN A 935 -17.82 23.27 16.59
CA GLN A 935 -18.59 24.53 16.48
C GLN A 935 -18.46 25.41 17.73
N LYS A 936 -18.40 24.81 18.93
CA LYS A 936 -18.27 25.57 20.19
C LYS A 936 -16.86 26.08 20.45
N TYR A 937 -15.84 25.29 20.14
CA TYR A 937 -14.43 25.59 20.48
C TYR A 937 -13.61 26.13 19.30
N GLY A 938 -14.17 26.13 18.08
CA GLY A 938 -13.63 26.79 16.89
C GLY A 938 -12.55 26.00 16.14
N ASN A 939 -11.86 25.05 16.77
CA ASN A 939 -10.87 24.19 16.11
C ASN A 939 -10.96 22.73 16.57
N TYR A 940 -10.40 21.84 15.75
CA TYR A 940 -10.52 20.40 15.92
C TYR A 940 -9.68 19.87 17.10
N ASP A 941 -8.47 20.40 17.32
CA ASP A 941 -7.58 19.98 18.42
C ASP A 941 -8.24 20.20 19.78
N GLU A 942 -8.74 21.42 20.04
CA GLU A 942 -9.45 21.76 21.27
C GLU A 942 -10.74 20.95 21.42
N ALA A 943 -11.50 20.75 20.33
CA ALA A 943 -12.70 19.93 20.35
C ALA A 943 -12.40 18.49 20.80
N LEU A 944 -11.34 17.88 20.26
CA LEU A 944 -10.89 16.53 20.61
C LEU A 944 -10.41 16.46 22.07
N ILE A 945 -9.62 17.45 22.53
CA ILE A 945 -9.20 17.53 23.94
C ILE A 945 -10.42 17.56 24.86
N LYS A 946 -11.43 18.38 24.53
CA LYS A 946 -12.62 18.58 25.36
C LYS A 946 -13.54 17.36 25.36
N ILE A 947 -13.84 16.75 24.22
CA ILE A 947 -14.71 15.56 24.17
C ILE A 947 -14.07 14.37 24.89
N VAL A 948 -12.74 14.20 24.80
CA VAL A 948 -12.01 13.15 25.53
C VAL A 948 -11.99 13.44 27.04
N PHE A 949 -11.83 14.70 27.43
CA PHE A 949 -11.93 15.11 28.82
C PHE A 949 -13.34 14.87 29.39
N ASP A 950 -14.38 15.24 28.64
CA ASP A 950 -15.76 15.04 29.04
C ASP A 950 -16.11 13.56 29.12
N LEU A 951 -15.57 12.70 28.25
CA LEU A 951 -15.71 11.24 28.36
C LEU A 951 -15.15 10.70 29.67
N LYS A 952 -13.97 11.19 30.08
CA LYS A 952 -13.35 10.80 31.36
C LYS A 952 -14.19 11.23 32.56
N ILE A 953 -14.78 12.43 32.52
CA ILE A 953 -15.66 12.95 33.60
C ILE A 953 -17.02 12.25 33.62
N PHE A 954 -17.56 11.96 32.44
CA PHE A 954 -18.85 11.29 32.27
C PHE A 954 -18.82 9.90 32.90
N GLY A 955 -17.72 9.17 32.74
CA GLY A 955 -17.46 7.90 33.42
C GLY A 955 -18.34 6.75 32.92
N ASP A 956 -18.74 6.79 31.65
CA ASP A 956 -19.56 5.77 30.98
C ASP A 956 -19.10 5.59 29.52
N SER A 957 -19.77 4.73 28.73
CA SER A 957 -19.35 4.41 27.36
C SER A 957 -19.35 5.63 26.42
N LEU A 958 -18.49 5.59 25.39
CA LEU A 958 -18.46 6.61 24.33
C LEU A 958 -19.82 6.71 23.61
N GLU A 959 -20.46 5.57 23.36
CA GLU A 959 -21.79 5.50 22.75
C GLU A 959 -22.85 6.29 23.55
N ASN A 960 -22.82 6.17 24.88
CA ASN A 960 -23.72 6.89 25.76
C ASN A 960 -23.42 8.40 25.76
N LEU A 961 -22.14 8.78 25.75
CA LEU A 961 -21.74 10.19 25.65
C LEU A 961 -22.22 10.79 24.32
N VAL A 962 -21.96 10.11 23.21
CA VAL A 962 -22.35 10.54 21.87
C VAL A 962 -23.86 10.70 21.77
N THR A 963 -24.62 9.74 22.29
CA THR A 963 -26.09 9.82 22.33
C THR A 963 -26.56 11.05 23.11
N LEU A 964 -25.96 11.30 24.28
CA LEU A 964 -26.32 12.44 25.12
C LEU A 964 -25.96 13.79 24.50
N VAL A 965 -24.78 13.89 23.89
CA VAL A 965 -24.34 15.08 23.15
C VAL A 965 -25.27 15.35 21.97
N ASN A 966 -25.67 14.32 21.23
CA ASN A 966 -26.57 14.50 20.08
C ASN A 966 -27.99 14.89 20.49
N LEU A 967 -28.49 14.39 21.64
CA LEU A 967 -29.76 14.85 22.22
C LEU A 967 -29.67 16.32 22.69
N TYR A 968 -28.53 16.70 23.25
CA TYR A 968 -28.31 18.06 23.75
C TYR A 968 -27.92 19.07 22.67
N GLN A 969 -27.36 18.60 21.55
CA GLN A 969 -26.83 19.39 20.43
C GLN A 969 -25.75 20.40 20.84
N ASN A 970 -25.01 20.10 21.91
CA ASN A 970 -23.99 20.97 22.50
C ASN A 970 -23.04 20.10 23.35
N PRO A 971 -21.77 20.49 23.53
CA PRO A 971 -20.87 19.84 24.47
C PRO A 971 -21.44 19.68 25.88
N LEU A 972 -21.10 18.57 26.54
CA LEU A 972 -21.64 18.24 27.86
C LEU A 972 -21.23 19.29 28.89
N ASP A 973 -22.11 19.53 29.85
CA ASP A 973 -21.82 20.36 31.01
C ASP A 973 -22.16 19.62 32.31
N LYS A 974 -21.93 20.29 33.44
CA LYS A 974 -22.19 19.71 34.76
C LYS A 974 -23.66 19.37 34.97
N LYS A 975 -24.60 20.19 34.46
CA LYS A 975 -26.04 20.01 34.67
C LYS A 975 -26.52 18.74 33.96
N ILE A 976 -26.11 18.56 32.70
CA ILE A 976 -26.43 17.39 31.89
C ILE A 976 -25.85 16.11 32.51
N ASN A 977 -24.60 16.18 32.98
CA ASN A 977 -23.95 15.05 33.63
C ASN A 977 -24.66 14.63 34.93
N SER A 978 -25.06 15.60 35.76
CA SER A 978 -25.83 15.32 36.99
C SER A 978 -27.22 14.76 36.67
N TYR A 979 -27.92 15.30 35.67
CA TYR A 979 -29.20 14.78 35.21
C TYR A 979 -29.09 13.33 34.72
N TYR A 980 -28.11 13.02 33.87
CA TYR A 980 -27.90 11.66 33.37
C TYR A 980 -27.60 10.68 34.52
N LYS A 981 -26.72 11.06 35.46
CA LYS A 981 -26.41 10.23 36.64
C LYS A 981 -27.63 10.00 37.52
N MET A 982 -28.47 11.02 37.71
CA MET A 982 -29.75 10.89 38.41
C MET A 982 -30.68 9.91 37.70
N MET A 983 -30.88 10.05 36.39
CA MET A 983 -31.73 9.18 35.59
C MET A 983 -31.24 7.73 35.58
N LYS A 984 -29.93 7.51 35.45
CA LYS A 984 -29.32 6.17 35.51
C LYS A 984 -29.48 5.51 36.89
N ARG A 985 -29.47 6.30 37.97
CA ARG A 985 -29.79 5.81 39.34
C ARG A 985 -31.28 5.50 39.49
N LYS A 986 -32.16 6.37 38.98
CA LYS A 986 -33.62 6.24 39.08
C LYS A 986 -34.17 5.06 38.27
N TYR A 987 -33.64 4.83 37.07
CA TYR A 987 -34.09 3.80 36.13
C TYR A 987 -33.04 2.71 35.90
N LYS A 988 -32.49 2.18 36.99
CA LYS A 988 -31.42 1.16 36.95
C LYS A 988 -31.88 -0.08 36.16
N GLY A 989 -31.10 -0.47 35.14
CA GLY A 989 -31.39 -1.63 34.28
C GLY A 989 -32.36 -1.35 33.12
N GLN A 990 -32.83 -0.11 32.95
CA GLN A 990 -33.64 0.31 31.81
C GLN A 990 -32.83 1.19 30.85
N ASN A 991 -33.29 1.31 29.59
CA ASN A 991 -32.67 2.21 28.62
C ASN A 991 -33.06 3.66 28.93
N VAL A 992 -32.17 4.37 29.62
CA VAL A 992 -32.36 5.75 30.06
C VAL A 992 -32.61 6.71 28.88
N PHE A 993 -31.95 6.51 27.74
CA PHE A 993 -32.12 7.38 26.57
C PHE A 993 -33.51 7.26 25.95
N LYS A 994 -34.10 6.06 25.96
CA LYS A 994 -35.48 5.86 25.50
C LYS A 994 -36.48 6.61 26.39
N ILE A 995 -36.26 6.60 27.71
CA ILE A 995 -37.11 7.30 28.68
C ILE A 995 -36.99 8.82 28.49
N ILE A 996 -35.76 9.34 28.33
CA ILE A 996 -35.53 10.76 28.05
C ILE A 996 -36.20 11.16 26.75
N SER A 997 -36.02 10.39 25.68
CA SER A 997 -36.61 10.70 24.37
C SER A 997 -38.14 10.73 24.44
N GLN A 998 -38.74 9.77 25.16
CA GLN A 998 -40.18 9.74 25.38
C GLN A 998 -40.68 10.92 26.22
N GLU A 999 -39.94 11.34 27.26
CA GLU A 999 -40.29 12.54 28.05
C GLU A 999 -40.23 13.83 27.22
N LEU A 1000 -39.29 13.91 26.25
CA LEU A 1000 -39.19 15.04 25.32
C LEU A 1000 -40.35 15.05 24.32
N GLU A 1001 -40.73 13.89 23.79
CA GLU A 1001 -41.88 13.74 22.89
C GLU A 1001 -43.21 14.05 23.60
N ASP A 1002 -43.44 13.47 24.78
CA ASP A 1002 -44.67 13.66 25.56
C ASP A 1002 -44.91 15.12 25.95
N ARG A 1003 -43.83 15.88 26.17
CA ARG A 1003 -43.88 17.30 26.55
C ARG A 1003 -43.70 18.25 25.37
N ASN A 1004 -43.32 17.76 24.19
CA ASN A 1004 -42.99 18.53 23.00
C ASN A 1004 -42.00 19.69 23.29
N ILE A 1005 -40.92 19.39 24.01
CA ILE A 1005 -39.83 20.33 24.36
C ILE A 1005 -38.47 19.79 23.93
N SER A 1006 -37.51 20.68 23.72
CA SER A 1006 -36.12 20.31 23.47
C SER A 1006 -35.42 19.84 24.76
N PHE A 1007 -34.34 19.05 24.61
CA PHE A 1007 -33.57 18.59 25.76
C PHE A 1007 -32.94 19.75 26.55
N SER A 1008 -32.51 20.81 25.86
CA SER A 1008 -32.03 22.04 26.48
C SER A 1008 -33.10 22.73 27.34
N GLU A 1009 -34.36 22.77 26.89
CA GLU A 1009 -35.47 23.32 27.66
C GLU A 1009 -35.81 22.46 28.88
N LEU A 1010 -35.83 21.13 28.74
CA LEU A 1010 -36.07 20.20 29.85
C LEU A 1010 -35.05 20.40 30.98
N ILE A 1011 -33.78 20.61 30.62
CA ILE A 1011 -32.69 20.76 31.58
C ILE A 1011 -32.71 22.14 32.24
N ASN A 1012 -33.09 23.19 31.50
CA ASN A 1012 -33.21 24.54 32.05
C ASN A 1012 -34.43 24.74 32.96
N GLN A 1013 -35.48 23.90 32.80
CA GLN A 1013 -36.70 23.97 33.62
C GLN A 1013 -36.58 23.29 35.00
N GLN A 1014 -35.53 22.51 35.24
CA GLN A 1014 -35.34 21.77 36.48
C GLN A 1014 -34.00 22.14 37.15
N GLU A 1015 -34.05 22.58 38.40
CA GLU A 1015 -32.85 22.90 39.19
C GLU A 1015 -32.14 21.61 39.64
N TYR A 1016 -31.20 21.12 38.83
CA TYR A 1016 -30.40 19.93 39.15
C TYR A 1016 -29.07 20.25 39.85
N GLU A 1017 -28.95 21.40 40.52
CA GLU A 1017 -27.66 21.92 41.01
C GLU A 1017 -27.10 21.22 42.27
N ASN A 1018 -27.76 20.21 42.84
CA ASN A 1018 -27.34 19.56 44.10
C ASN A 1018 -27.38 18.01 44.11
N VAL A 1019 -26.74 17.32 43.15
CA VAL A 1019 -26.50 15.86 43.22
C VAL A 1019 -25.13 15.46 42.69
#